data_AF-A0A0Q8E1R1-F1
#
_entry.id   AF-A0A0Q8E1R1-F1
#
_cell.length_a   1.000
_cell.length_b   1.000
_cell.length_c   1.000
_cell.angle_alpha   90.00
_cell.angle_beta   90.00
_cell.angle_gamma   90.00
#
_symmetry.space_group_name_H-M   'P 1'
#
loop_
_entity.id
_entity.type
_entity.pdbx_description
1 polymer ?
#
loop_
_entity_poly.entity_id
_entity_poly.type
_entity_poly.pdbx_seq_one_letter_code
_entity_poly.pdbx_strand_id
1 'polypeptide(L)'
;MSVLSVRVLGELTVDGTDLTQLDRKTRGLLQLLALSRGRPVPVDALVDALWGERPPARPTDQVAVLASRLRRALGRDRVERTDGGYRLCAESFDLTEVDAVIGEIERRQAAGEITGAAAAARVALALLRGPVPEVRAASTWATAQTDAANRLVQRARRVAASALLDSGQWRDALEIASTDTGTDPLDEQAWRTVMRAQAAGGRPALALSAYASLREILADQVGADPAEETEALHLSILRGEVPAATTSALTPTLVGRNSQVAHLDALIGRALAERLPRVALVAGEAGIGKTTLLTSWAAARKDLGDRVLTGTCGALDRAAPLDVVLSAIGRYVQESASPAALLSEDDALLASLLGTTGETSHTIDPSLGPSVVYAAVSRVLARIAGDRCAVVVIDDAHLAGPTLADWLTYLQRRPVPLVVVLGGRPDEGGPMPATDYVSLGPLDREHVATIVGNDRAEDLYLRSGGHPLFLAELASVGAGELPESLVAAVTSRCDQLGPAGDLVRTAAILGGDLDIDLLAGVLGRGTLEVLTDAERAVRHGLLIDNGGRLQLRHDLVRTALVSGTTPGRSALLHREAGRALARRADADPSAVAEHARLGGDRVLASVSLRAAAARAAERFDHATAEELLDESFTLVPDDQTRLERARVRIRRGRYRAAEEDALAATGAGPERWEAAAWAAYFDRRFGDATSYADDGALGAEDDRTRTRCLVASGRFLHAQGDLARAARRLEAALKDASGEDRLEAAAWLGVLHAHRSNVDEALSLLRPVTRPGISVTHTPASMHALLFTGHTLAVAGRGDDALACFASYTAEVARRDVPRFAGRGVNFGGWVLRNLGATSAGVDAHEEAVAAVDDVVIPEVLVAALEDLADARIRAGDPDGATALLDRARAALVGDLVFGWRLQMKLQLLDAQALLLGGSAEAALEVASALAASAASAGVPRYVSCASLVAHRARARLGEPVDLDQAWADLGEVERSVGIEAWWWAGQTGAELGQERWLARAEELVVGLAGRSGVHADTLRDDADRRLEAWRHRATLTAR
;
A
#
# COMPACT_ATOMS: atom_id res chain seq x y z
N MET A 1 30.29 3.51 -36.70
CA MET A 1 30.66 2.15 -36.25
C MET A 1 30.28 2.08 -34.78
N SER A 2 29.45 1.12 -34.36
CA SER A 2 29.00 1.03 -32.96
C SER A 2 30.18 0.65 -32.06
N VAL A 3 30.35 1.39 -30.97
CA VAL A 3 31.31 1.10 -29.89
C VAL A 3 30.85 -0.20 -29.21
N LEU A 4 31.73 -1.20 -29.10
CA LEU A 4 31.43 -2.47 -28.43
C LEU A 4 31.99 -2.41 -27.00
N SER A 5 31.10 -2.25 -26.01
CA SER A 5 31.46 -2.34 -24.60
C SER A 5 31.10 -3.72 -24.06
N VAL A 6 32.03 -4.34 -23.32
CA VAL A 6 31.86 -5.66 -22.73
C VAL A 6 31.82 -5.55 -21.22
N ARG A 7 30.81 -6.15 -20.60
CA ARG A 7 30.57 -6.07 -19.15
C ARG A 7 30.54 -7.46 -18.50
N VAL A 8 31.32 -7.65 -17.45
CA VAL A 8 31.43 -8.91 -16.68
C VAL A 8 31.35 -8.73 -15.16
N LEU A 9 31.20 -7.49 -14.67
CA LEU A 9 30.99 -7.18 -13.25
C LEU A 9 29.49 -7.19 -12.92
N GLY A 10 28.91 -8.40 -12.89
CA GLY A 10 27.47 -8.66 -12.90
C GLY A 10 27.11 -9.62 -14.03
N GLU A 11 25.88 -9.58 -14.56
CA GLU A 11 25.54 -10.42 -15.72
C GLU A 11 26.42 -10.08 -16.94
N LEU A 12 26.95 -11.12 -17.61
CA LEU A 12 27.72 -10.94 -18.85
C LEU A 12 26.83 -10.27 -19.90
N THR A 13 27.19 -9.05 -20.32
CA THR A 13 26.46 -8.29 -21.35
C THR A 13 27.42 -7.66 -22.36
N VAL A 14 26.94 -7.50 -23.60
CA VAL A 14 27.67 -6.83 -24.69
C VAL A 14 26.72 -5.85 -25.38
N ASP A 15 27.15 -4.60 -25.52
CA ASP A 15 26.29 -3.55 -26.08
C ASP A 15 25.79 -3.91 -27.49
N GLY A 16 24.48 -3.77 -27.69
CA GLY A 16 23.82 -4.04 -28.98
C GLY A 16 23.73 -5.51 -29.38
N THR A 17 24.07 -6.46 -28.48
CA THR A 17 24.00 -7.89 -28.78
C THR A 17 23.12 -8.64 -27.77
N ASP A 18 22.09 -9.33 -28.25
CA ASP A 18 21.29 -10.24 -27.45
C ASP A 18 22.02 -11.59 -27.24
N LEU A 19 22.58 -11.78 -26.05
CA LEU A 19 23.33 -12.99 -25.71
C LEU A 19 22.44 -14.19 -25.40
N THR A 20 21.12 -14.04 -25.30
CA THR A 20 20.20 -15.16 -25.07
C THR A 20 20.17 -16.13 -26.24
N GLN A 21 20.44 -15.63 -27.46
CA GLN A 21 20.52 -16.40 -28.70
C GLN A 21 21.81 -17.23 -28.82
N LEU A 22 22.80 -16.98 -27.96
CA LEU A 22 24.04 -17.78 -27.93
C LEU A 22 23.83 -19.05 -27.12
N ASP A 23 24.30 -20.18 -27.67
CA ASP A 23 24.33 -21.40 -26.90
C ASP A 23 25.27 -21.30 -25.68
N ARG A 24 25.06 -22.20 -24.73
CA ARG A 24 25.76 -22.24 -23.45
C ARG A 24 27.28 -22.25 -23.55
N LYS A 25 27.87 -22.93 -24.55
CA LYS A 25 29.33 -23.05 -24.70
C LYS A 25 29.91 -21.83 -25.40
N THR A 26 29.17 -21.26 -26.35
CA THR A 26 29.52 -20.00 -27.02
C THR A 26 29.54 -18.84 -26.01
N ARG A 27 28.56 -18.78 -25.11
CA ARG A 27 28.54 -17.81 -23.99
C ARG A 27 29.69 -18.01 -23.01
N GLY A 28 30.02 -19.27 -22.69
CA GLY A 28 31.19 -19.59 -21.85
C GLY A 28 32.52 -19.15 -22.48
N LEU A 29 32.69 -19.31 -23.80
CA LEU A 29 33.88 -18.82 -24.49
C LEU A 29 33.97 -17.28 -24.42
N LEU A 30 32.85 -16.58 -24.62
CA LEU A 30 32.80 -15.12 -24.51
C LEU A 30 33.20 -14.63 -23.11
N GLN A 31 32.70 -15.28 -22.06
CA GLN A 31 33.05 -14.98 -20.67
C GLN A 31 34.57 -15.09 -20.42
N LEU A 32 35.19 -16.19 -20.86
CA LEU A 32 36.64 -16.41 -20.70
C LEU A 32 37.48 -15.35 -21.41
N LEU A 33 37.10 -14.99 -22.64
CA LEU A 33 37.78 -13.95 -23.40
C LEU A 33 37.56 -12.56 -22.80
N ALA A 34 36.38 -12.28 -22.25
CA ALA A 34 36.05 -11.02 -21.60
C ALA A 34 36.84 -10.82 -20.29
N LEU A 35 36.97 -11.88 -19.48
CA LEU A 35 37.81 -11.87 -18.27
C LEU A 35 39.28 -11.55 -18.55
N SER A 36 39.75 -11.79 -19.79
CA SER A 36 41.14 -11.54 -20.20
C SER A 36 41.41 -10.12 -20.69
N ARG A 37 40.41 -9.24 -20.73
CA ARG A 37 40.55 -7.81 -21.03
C ARG A 37 41.33 -7.55 -22.34
N GLY A 38 40.97 -8.29 -23.39
CA GLY A 38 41.61 -8.18 -24.71
C GLY A 38 42.96 -8.89 -24.86
N ARG A 39 43.46 -9.58 -23.83
CA ARG A 39 44.65 -10.43 -23.93
C ARG A 39 44.30 -11.81 -24.55
N PRO A 40 45.21 -12.43 -25.32
CA PRO A 40 45.00 -13.77 -25.86
C PRO A 40 44.88 -14.84 -24.77
N VAL A 41 43.92 -15.75 -24.94
CA VAL A 41 43.71 -16.94 -24.11
C VAL A 41 44.17 -18.19 -24.88
N PRO A 42 45.12 -18.98 -24.33
CA PRO A 42 45.58 -20.21 -24.97
C PRO A 42 44.45 -21.19 -25.25
N VAL A 43 44.52 -21.88 -26.40
CA VAL A 43 43.48 -22.85 -26.79
C VAL A 43 43.32 -23.94 -25.74
N ASP A 44 44.42 -24.46 -25.19
CA ASP A 44 44.36 -25.52 -24.17
C ASP A 44 43.64 -25.05 -22.89
N ALA A 45 43.84 -23.77 -22.50
CA ALA A 45 43.15 -23.17 -21.36
C ALA A 45 41.65 -22.98 -21.64
N LEU A 46 41.29 -22.60 -22.87
CA LEU A 46 39.88 -22.54 -23.30
C LEU A 46 39.24 -23.92 -23.32
N VAL A 47 39.98 -24.95 -23.76
CA VAL A 47 39.49 -26.33 -23.80
C VAL A 47 39.22 -26.85 -22.39
N ASP A 48 40.18 -26.66 -21.49
CA ASP A 48 40.05 -27.06 -20.09
C ASP A 48 38.90 -26.31 -19.40
N ALA A 49 38.82 -24.99 -19.57
CA ALA A 49 37.76 -24.15 -18.98
C ALA A 49 36.36 -24.42 -19.54
N LEU A 50 36.24 -24.88 -20.79
CA LEU A 50 34.95 -25.16 -21.40
C LEU A 50 34.49 -26.59 -21.17
N TRP A 51 35.37 -27.58 -21.17
CA TRP A 51 35.00 -29.00 -21.14
C TRP A 51 35.51 -29.79 -19.93
N GLY A 52 36.45 -29.25 -19.14
CA GLY A 52 37.06 -29.92 -18.00
C GLY A 52 37.63 -31.28 -18.39
N GLU A 53 37.39 -32.30 -17.56
CA GLU A 53 37.90 -33.66 -17.75
C GLU A 53 37.31 -34.42 -18.97
N ARG A 54 36.35 -33.84 -19.70
CA ARG A 54 35.66 -34.52 -20.82
C ARG A 54 35.69 -33.69 -22.12
N PRO A 55 36.88 -33.44 -22.70
CA PRO A 55 36.99 -32.72 -23.96
C PRO A 55 36.41 -33.54 -25.14
N PRO A 56 35.90 -32.88 -26.20
CA PRO A 56 35.46 -33.56 -27.42
C PRO A 56 36.67 -34.12 -28.18
N ALA A 57 36.44 -35.09 -29.09
CA ALA A 57 37.51 -35.78 -29.83
C ALA A 57 38.44 -34.85 -30.64
N ARG A 58 37.98 -33.65 -31.02
CA ARG A 58 38.78 -32.59 -31.66
C ARG A 58 38.50 -31.24 -30.99
N PRO A 59 39.15 -30.94 -29.86
CA PRO A 59 38.80 -29.78 -29.03
C PRO A 59 39.21 -28.46 -29.65
N THR A 60 40.35 -28.39 -30.33
CA THR A 60 40.81 -27.21 -31.09
C THR A 60 39.83 -26.82 -32.20
N ASP A 61 39.32 -27.80 -32.95
CA ASP A 61 38.33 -27.58 -34.02
C ASP A 61 37.03 -27.02 -33.42
N GLN A 62 36.61 -27.52 -32.26
CA GLN A 62 35.40 -27.04 -31.59
C GLN A 62 35.55 -25.63 -31.03
N VAL A 63 36.72 -25.25 -30.49
CA VAL A 63 36.98 -23.84 -30.11
C VAL A 63 36.90 -22.93 -31.34
N ALA A 64 37.40 -23.35 -32.50
CA ALA A 64 37.28 -22.59 -33.74
C ALA A 64 35.81 -22.42 -34.20
N VAL A 65 34.97 -23.44 -34.02
CA VAL A 65 33.52 -23.36 -34.28
C VAL A 65 32.85 -22.34 -33.35
N LEU A 66 33.13 -22.39 -32.05
CA LEU A 66 32.58 -21.43 -31.09
C LEU A 66 33.04 -19.99 -31.39
N ALA A 67 34.32 -19.80 -31.74
CA ALA A 67 34.84 -18.49 -32.16
C ALA A 67 34.16 -17.98 -33.44
N SER A 68 33.85 -18.86 -34.40
CA SER A 68 33.10 -18.51 -35.61
C SER A 68 31.67 -18.03 -35.28
N ARG A 69 31.00 -18.67 -34.31
CA ARG A 69 29.68 -18.24 -33.82
C ARG A 69 29.75 -16.88 -33.14
N LEU A 70 30.76 -16.62 -32.32
CA LEU A 70 30.97 -15.30 -31.72
C LEU A 70 31.22 -14.22 -32.79
N ARG A 71 32.00 -14.51 -33.84
CA ARG A 71 32.18 -13.56 -34.96
C ARG A 71 30.89 -13.25 -35.70
N ARG A 72 29.97 -14.21 -35.81
CA ARG A 72 28.65 -13.97 -36.43
C ARG A 72 27.77 -13.07 -35.57
N ALA A 73 27.86 -13.19 -34.24
CA ALA A 73 27.07 -12.40 -33.30
C ALA A 73 27.65 -11.00 -33.05
N LEU A 74 28.97 -10.88 -32.91
CA LEU A 74 29.65 -9.65 -32.50
C LEU A 74 30.27 -8.87 -33.66
N GLY A 75 30.52 -9.54 -34.80
CA GLY A 75 31.23 -8.98 -35.94
C GLY A 75 32.54 -9.72 -36.23
N ARG A 76 32.92 -9.79 -37.51
CA ARG A 76 34.03 -10.63 -38.02
C ARG A 76 35.36 -10.33 -37.35
N ASP A 77 35.64 -9.06 -37.06
CA ASP A 77 36.92 -8.58 -36.54
C ASP A 77 36.95 -8.50 -35.00
N ARG A 78 35.88 -8.92 -34.32
CA ARG A 78 35.77 -8.85 -32.85
C ARG A 78 36.43 -10.02 -32.11
N VAL A 79 36.67 -11.15 -32.77
CA VAL A 79 37.37 -12.30 -32.16
C VAL A 79 38.55 -12.69 -33.03
N GLU A 80 39.75 -12.43 -32.56
CA GLU A 80 40.98 -12.63 -33.30
C GLU A 80 41.71 -13.90 -32.84
N ARG A 81 42.28 -14.64 -33.80
CA ARG A 81 43.19 -15.75 -33.51
C ARG A 81 44.62 -15.22 -33.64
N THR A 82 45.39 -15.38 -32.59
CA THR A 82 46.80 -15.00 -32.48
C THR A 82 47.65 -16.23 -32.19
N ASP A 83 48.98 -16.09 -32.21
CA ASP A 83 49.91 -17.16 -31.82
C ASP A 83 49.71 -17.59 -30.35
N GLY A 84 49.19 -16.70 -29.50
CA GLY A 84 48.84 -16.96 -28.10
C GLY A 84 47.43 -17.51 -27.86
N GLY A 85 46.67 -17.82 -28.91
CA GLY A 85 45.28 -18.30 -28.83
C GLY A 85 44.25 -17.24 -29.25
N TYR A 86 43.09 -17.20 -28.61
CA TYR A 86 41.99 -16.30 -29.02
C TYR A 86 41.91 -15.06 -28.13
N ARG A 87 41.63 -13.88 -28.71
CA ARG A 87 41.32 -12.65 -27.96
C ARG A 87 40.02 -12.00 -28.42
N LEU A 88 39.36 -11.28 -27.51
CA LEU A 88 38.20 -10.44 -27.80
C LEU A 88 38.66 -8.98 -28.02
N CYS A 89 38.29 -8.40 -29.15
CA CYS A 89 38.60 -7.01 -29.51
C CYS A 89 37.36 -6.13 -29.25
N ALA A 90 37.39 -5.36 -28.16
CA ALA A 90 36.35 -4.42 -27.76
C ALA A 90 36.97 -3.06 -27.43
N GLU A 91 36.20 -1.99 -27.60
CA GLU A 91 36.62 -0.63 -27.29
C GLU A 91 36.69 -0.38 -25.78
N SER A 92 35.85 -1.05 -24.99
CA SER A 92 35.92 -0.97 -23.52
C SER A 92 35.54 -2.28 -22.82
N PHE A 93 36.14 -2.49 -21.64
CA PHE A 93 35.86 -3.59 -20.73
C PHE A 93 35.63 -2.98 -19.34
N ASP A 94 34.52 -3.32 -18.68
CA ASP A 94 34.22 -2.79 -17.33
C ASP A 94 35.30 -3.13 -16.29
N LEU A 95 35.96 -4.28 -16.42
CA LEU A 95 37.14 -4.62 -15.61
C LEU A 95 38.32 -3.66 -15.77
N THR A 96 38.51 -3.09 -16.97
CA THR A 96 39.56 -2.09 -17.21
C THR A 96 39.10 -0.72 -16.73
N GLU A 97 37.80 -0.41 -16.90
CA GLU A 97 37.21 0.83 -16.41
C GLU A 97 37.28 0.91 -14.88
N VAL A 98 36.90 -0.14 -14.16
CA VAL A 98 37.00 -0.18 -12.69
C VAL A 98 38.43 0.00 -12.22
N ASP A 99 39.41 -0.66 -12.86
CA ASP A 99 40.82 -0.51 -12.48
C ASP A 99 41.32 0.94 -12.68
N ALA A 100 40.87 1.60 -13.74
CA ALA A 100 41.16 3.02 -13.97
C ALA A 100 40.49 3.93 -12.92
N VAL A 101 39.23 3.66 -12.56
CA VAL A 101 38.51 4.43 -11.53
C VAL A 101 39.16 4.24 -10.15
N ILE A 102 39.62 3.03 -9.81
CA ILE A 102 40.37 2.79 -8.57
C ILE A 102 41.62 3.68 -8.52
N GLY A 103 42.40 3.71 -9.62
CA GLY A 103 43.55 4.60 -9.71
C GLY A 103 43.18 6.07 -9.58
N GLU A 104 42.02 6.49 -10.06
CA GLU A 104 41.52 7.86 -9.88
C GLU A 104 41.19 8.17 -8.42
N ILE A 105 40.47 7.28 -7.73
CA ILE A 105 40.14 7.44 -6.31
C ILE A 105 41.42 7.60 -5.50
N GLU A 106 42.39 6.70 -5.69
CA GLU A 106 43.65 6.72 -4.94
C GLU A 106 44.48 7.98 -5.20
N ARG A 107 44.55 8.43 -6.47
CA ARG A 107 45.25 9.69 -6.81
C ARG A 107 44.59 10.90 -6.16
N ARG A 108 43.26 10.97 -6.16
CA ARG A 108 42.50 12.09 -5.57
C ARG A 108 42.60 12.09 -4.04
N GLN A 109 42.55 10.92 -3.41
CA GLN A 109 42.81 10.79 -1.98
C GLN A 109 44.22 11.27 -1.62
N ALA A 110 45.24 10.88 -2.39
CA ALA A 110 46.61 11.33 -2.17
C ALA A 110 46.79 12.85 -2.38
N ALA A 111 45.98 13.47 -3.24
CA ALA A 111 45.95 14.91 -3.48
C ALA A 111 45.10 15.71 -2.47
N GLY A 112 44.39 15.03 -1.55
CA GLY A 112 43.46 15.67 -0.61
C GLY A 112 42.15 16.15 -1.23
N GLU A 113 41.80 15.68 -2.44
CA GLU A 113 40.57 16.03 -3.16
C GLU A 113 39.38 15.18 -2.66
N ILE A 114 38.96 15.39 -1.42
CA ILE A 114 37.96 14.56 -0.71
C ILE A 114 36.67 14.36 -1.51
N THR A 115 36.04 15.45 -1.99
CA THR A 115 34.78 15.37 -2.76
C THR A 115 34.99 14.69 -4.11
N GLY A 116 36.14 14.94 -4.75
CA GLY A 116 36.49 14.32 -6.04
C GLY A 116 36.73 12.81 -5.91
N ALA A 117 37.36 12.36 -4.81
CA ALA A 117 37.56 10.95 -4.51
C ALA A 117 36.22 10.24 -4.24
N ALA A 118 35.31 10.87 -3.49
CA ALA A 118 33.97 10.32 -3.23
C ALA A 118 33.11 10.23 -4.51
N ALA A 119 33.21 11.19 -5.42
CA ALA A 119 32.53 11.12 -6.70
C ALA A 119 33.05 9.97 -7.58
N ALA A 120 34.37 9.78 -7.65
CA ALA A 120 34.97 8.64 -8.33
C ALA A 120 34.61 7.30 -7.67
N ALA A 121 34.50 7.26 -6.34
CA ALA A 121 34.04 6.10 -5.58
C ALA A 121 32.63 5.65 -5.98
N ARG A 122 31.69 6.59 -6.11
CA ARG A 122 30.32 6.27 -6.59
C ARG A 122 30.33 5.67 -7.99
N VAL A 123 31.17 6.19 -8.90
CA VAL A 123 31.34 5.61 -10.24
C VAL A 123 31.93 4.19 -10.17
N ALA A 124 32.93 3.95 -9.32
CA ALA A 124 33.47 2.60 -9.14
C ALA A 124 32.39 1.62 -8.69
N LEU A 125 31.56 2.00 -7.73
CA LEU A 125 30.47 1.18 -7.21
C LEU A 125 29.37 0.92 -8.26
N ALA A 126 29.01 1.92 -9.06
CA ALA A 126 28.03 1.77 -10.14
C ALA A 126 28.47 0.78 -11.23
N LEU A 127 29.78 0.63 -11.45
CA LEU A 127 30.33 -0.39 -12.34
C LEU A 127 30.20 -1.82 -11.77
N LEU A 128 29.98 -1.98 -10.46
CA LEU A 128 29.82 -3.26 -9.77
C LEU A 128 28.34 -3.68 -9.71
N ARG A 129 27.80 -4.20 -10.81
CA ARG A 129 26.36 -4.51 -10.94
C ARG A 129 25.95 -5.85 -10.30
N GLY A 130 26.91 -6.64 -9.85
CA GLY A 130 26.68 -7.95 -9.26
C GLY A 130 27.98 -8.74 -9.10
N PRO A 131 27.90 -10.00 -8.63
CA PRO A 131 29.08 -10.87 -8.51
C PRO A 131 29.69 -11.15 -9.88
N VAL A 132 31.00 -11.38 -9.90
CA VAL A 132 31.69 -11.86 -11.11
C VAL A 132 31.08 -13.24 -11.47
N PRO A 133 30.57 -13.44 -12.69
CA PRO A 133 29.95 -14.70 -13.07
C PRO A 133 30.90 -15.88 -12.90
N GLU A 134 30.42 -16.95 -12.25
CA GLU A 134 31.20 -18.17 -12.10
C GLU A 134 31.52 -18.79 -13.46
N VAL A 135 32.76 -19.28 -13.61
CA VAL A 135 33.13 -20.10 -14.76
C VAL A 135 32.77 -21.55 -14.46
N ARG A 136 32.02 -22.16 -15.39
CA ARG A 136 31.38 -23.47 -15.17
C ARG A 136 32.32 -24.67 -14.97
N ALA A 137 33.52 -24.65 -15.54
CA ALA A 137 34.52 -25.68 -15.27
C ALA A 137 35.71 -25.04 -14.56
N ALA A 138 36.11 -25.63 -13.44
CA ALA A 138 37.22 -25.17 -12.63
C ALA A 138 38.56 -25.54 -13.31
N SER A 139 38.94 -24.81 -14.36
CA SER A 139 40.31 -24.84 -14.86
C SER A 139 41.19 -23.90 -14.04
N THR A 140 42.45 -24.26 -13.88
CA THR A 140 43.43 -23.44 -13.13
C THR A 140 43.52 -22.01 -13.67
N TRP A 141 43.46 -21.85 -14.99
CA TRP A 141 43.49 -20.54 -15.63
C TRP A 141 42.21 -19.74 -15.40
N ALA A 142 41.03 -20.36 -15.53
CA ALA A 142 39.76 -19.67 -15.35
C ALA A 142 39.55 -19.22 -13.90
N THR A 143 39.87 -20.09 -12.93
CA THR A 143 39.84 -19.74 -11.51
C THR A 143 40.77 -18.55 -11.24
N ALA A 144 41.99 -18.56 -11.78
CA ALA A 144 42.91 -17.44 -11.59
C ALA A 144 42.39 -16.09 -12.15
N GLN A 145 41.66 -16.10 -13.29
CA GLN A 145 41.05 -14.88 -13.84
C GLN A 145 39.84 -14.41 -13.03
N THR A 146 38.97 -15.34 -12.61
CA THR A 146 37.83 -15.03 -11.74
C THR A 146 38.30 -14.48 -10.40
N ASP A 147 39.33 -15.07 -9.79
CA ASP A 147 39.94 -14.58 -8.56
C ASP A 147 40.58 -13.19 -8.74
N ALA A 148 41.21 -12.94 -9.89
CA ALA A 148 41.76 -11.62 -10.21
C ALA A 148 40.66 -10.55 -10.37
N ALA A 149 39.53 -10.91 -10.98
CA ALA A 149 38.37 -10.04 -11.07
C ALA A 149 37.75 -9.79 -9.68
N ASN A 150 37.56 -10.84 -8.87
CA ASN A 150 37.05 -10.72 -7.51
C ASN A 150 37.97 -9.85 -6.62
N ARG A 151 39.29 -10.02 -6.71
CA ARG A 151 40.26 -9.13 -6.03
C ARG A 151 40.12 -7.68 -6.46
N LEU A 152 39.87 -7.43 -7.74
CA LEU A 152 39.64 -6.08 -8.25
C LEU A 152 38.34 -5.47 -7.70
N VAL A 153 37.26 -6.24 -7.66
CA VAL A 153 35.97 -5.84 -7.06
C VAL A 153 36.14 -5.50 -5.58
N GLN A 154 36.83 -6.37 -4.83
CA GLN A 154 37.12 -6.15 -3.42
C GLN A 154 37.98 -4.90 -3.20
N ARG A 155 38.99 -4.68 -4.04
CA ARG A 155 39.79 -3.45 -4.00
C ARG A 155 38.91 -2.23 -4.27
N ALA A 156 38.06 -2.26 -5.30
CA ALA A 156 37.14 -1.17 -5.64
C ALA A 156 36.23 -0.79 -4.47
N ARG A 157 35.61 -1.77 -3.83
CA ARG A 157 34.76 -1.56 -2.65
C ARG A 157 35.52 -0.92 -1.50
N ARG A 158 36.73 -1.42 -1.21
CA ARG A 158 37.59 -0.89 -0.14
C ARG A 158 38.00 0.56 -0.37
N VAL A 159 38.52 0.90 -1.55
CA VAL A 159 38.91 2.30 -1.84
C VAL A 159 37.68 3.22 -1.91
N ALA A 160 36.55 2.72 -2.43
CA ALA A 160 35.32 3.50 -2.46
C ALA A 160 34.76 3.78 -1.06
N ALA A 161 34.70 2.77 -0.18
CA ALA A 161 34.25 2.94 1.20
C ALA A 161 35.15 3.91 1.98
N SER A 162 36.46 3.84 1.78
CA SER A 162 37.40 4.81 2.38
C SER A 162 37.12 6.24 1.90
N ALA A 163 37.01 6.45 0.58
CA ALA A 163 36.76 7.78 0.02
C ALA A 163 35.40 8.37 0.44
N LEU A 164 34.37 7.52 0.56
CA LEU A 164 33.06 7.92 1.07
C LEU A 164 33.13 8.32 2.55
N LEU A 165 33.87 7.58 3.38
CA LEU A 165 34.12 7.95 4.78
C LEU A 165 34.85 9.28 4.91
N ASP A 166 35.92 9.48 4.13
CA ASP A 166 36.71 10.73 4.14
C ASP A 166 35.83 11.94 3.79
N SER A 167 34.80 11.74 2.97
CA SER A 167 33.82 12.77 2.59
C SER A 167 32.64 12.96 3.55
N GLY A 168 32.60 12.19 4.65
CA GLY A 168 31.50 12.23 5.62
C GLY A 168 30.24 11.45 5.23
N GLN A 169 30.24 10.75 4.09
CA GLN A 169 29.16 9.85 3.64
C GLN A 169 29.24 8.49 4.36
N TRP A 170 29.13 8.51 5.68
CA TRP A 170 29.37 7.34 6.53
C TRP A 170 28.33 6.23 6.39
N ARG A 171 27.10 6.53 5.95
CA ARG A 171 26.02 5.54 5.75
C ARG A 171 26.33 4.61 4.57
N ASP A 172 26.70 5.19 3.44
CA ASP A 172 27.02 4.44 2.22
C ASP A 172 28.26 3.58 2.43
N ALA A 173 29.27 4.13 3.12
CA ALA A 173 30.46 3.37 3.49
C ALA A 173 30.16 2.21 4.46
N LEU A 174 29.23 2.42 5.40
CA LEU A 174 28.78 1.36 6.33
C LEU A 174 28.09 0.23 5.56
N GLU A 175 27.18 0.54 4.64
CA GLU A 175 26.45 -0.46 3.86
C GLU A 175 27.39 -1.35 3.04
N ILE A 176 28.36 -0.73 2.35
CA ILE A 176 29.38 -1.44 1.57
C ILE A 176 30.20 -2.36 2.48
N ALA A 177 30.73 -1.81 3.58
CA ALA A 177 31.59 -2.57 4.48
C ALA A 177 30.83 -3.69 5.23
N SER A 178 29.57 -3.47 5.60
CA SER A 178 28.72 -4.50 6.22
C SER A 178 28.46 -5.68 5.27
N THR A 179 28.25 -5.40 3.99
CA THR A 179 28.11 -6.44 2.95
C THR A 179 29.38 -7.29 2.83
N ASP A 180 30.54 -6.64 2.88
CA ASP A 180 31.84 -7.33 2.80
C ASP A 180 32.09 -8.19 4.06
N THR A 181 31.77 -7.70 5.27
CA THR A 181 31.87 -8.50 6.51
C THR A 181 30.93 -9.71 6.55
N GLY A 182 29.79 -9.65 5.86
CA GLY A 182 28.90 -10.80 5.73
C GLY A 182 29.41 -11.85 4.74
N THR A 183 30.22 -11.42 3.75
CA THR A 183 30.79 -12.30 2.72
C THR A 183 32.08 -12.96 3.19
N ASP A 184 32.96 -12.19 3.84
CA ASP A 184 34.20 -12.67 4.47
C ASP A 184 34.27 -12.12 5.91
N PRO A 185 33.76 -12.88 6.90
CA PRO A 185 33.80 -12.46 8.29
C PRO A 185 35.20 -12.27 8.86
N LEU A 186 36.25 -12.79 8.20
CA LEU A 186 37.64 -12.67 8.62
C LEU A 186 38.35 -11.42 8.05
N ASP A 187 37.68 -10.62 7.21
CA ASP A 187 38.26 -9.38 6.67
C ASP A 187 38.26 -8.25 7.70
N GLU A 188 39.31 -8.22 8.54
CA GLU A 188 39.50 -7.17 9.56
C GLU A 188 39.48 -5.74 9.00
N GLN A 189 39.82 -5.51 7.73
CA GLN A 189 39.77 -4.18 7.12
C GLN A 189 38.33 -3.73 6.87
N ALA A 190 37.44 -4.65 6.47
CA ALA A 190 36.01 -4.38 6.33
C ALA A 190 35.40 -4.02 7.69
N TRP A 191 35.73 -4.78 8.74
CA TRP A 191 35.31 -4.48 10.11
C TRP A 191 35.83 -3.14 10.63
N ARG A 192 37.10 -2.78 10.38
CA ARG A 192 37.62 -1.45 10.71
C ARG A 192 36.85 -0.33 10.00
N THR A 193 36.41 -0.57 8.78
CA THR A 193 35.58 0.38 8.01
C THR A 193 34.19 0.53 8.63
N VAL A 194 33.55 -0.57 9.04
CA VAL A 194 32.29 -0.56 9.83
C VAL A 194 32.46 0.23 11.13
N MET A 195 33.52 -0.03 11.89
CA MET A 195 33.82 0.66 13.15
C MET A 195 33.99 2.18 12.94
N ARG A 196 34.75 2.59 11.91
CA ARG A 196 34.94 4.01 11.55
C ARG A 196 33.64 4.67 11.10
N ALA A 197 32.84 3.99 10.28
CA ALA A 197 31.57 4.49 9.79
C ALA A 197 30.56 4.72 10.92
N GLN A 198 30.47 3.76 11.84
CA GLN A 198 29.60 3.86 13.01
C GLN A 198 30.03 4.98 13.96
N ALA A 199 31.34 5.12 14.22
CA ALA A 199 31.89 6.20 15.01
C ALA A 199 31.65 7.57 14.35
N ALA A 200 31.90 7.70 13.04
CA ALA A 200 31.66 8.92 12.27
C ALA A 200 30.18 9.32 12.25
N GLY A 201 29.26 8.35 12.29
CA GLY A 201 27.82 8.56 12.41
C GLY A 201 27.31 8.84 13.83
N GLY A 202 28.19 9.07 14.80
CA GLY A 202 27.81 9.37 16.19
C GLY A 202 27.30 8.16 16.97
N ARG A 203 27.64 6.93 16.55
CA ARG A 203 27.18 5.67 17.16
C ARG A 203 28.35 4.85 17.72
N PRO A 204 29.13 5.38 18.69
CA PRO A 204 30.31 4.71 19.22
C PRO A 204 30.00 3.35 19.88
N ALA A 205 28.83 3.19 20.49
CA ALA A 205 28.40 1.91 21.07
C ALA A 205 28.29 0.79 20.03
N LEU A 206 27.78 1.10 18.83
CA LEU A 206 27.70 0.13 17.72
C LEU A 206 29.07 -0.19 17.14
N ALA A 207 29.98 0.79 17.10
CA ALA A 207 31.36 0.57 16.68
C ALA A 207 32.12 -0.36 17.66
N LEU A 208 31.90 -0.20 18.97
CA LEU A 208 32.46 -1.09 20.00
C LEU A 208 31.86 -2.50 19.94
N SER A 209 30.56 -2.61 19.63
CA SER A 209 29.90 -3.90 19.40
C SER A 209 30.49 -4.63 18.19
N ALA A 210 30.78 -3.92 17.10
CA ALA A 210 31.40 -4.51 15.91
C ALA A 210 32.81 -5.07 16.21
N TYR A 211 33.60 -4.37 17.02
CA TYR A 211 34.89 -4.88 17.50
C TYR A 211 34.75 -6.15 18.35
N ALA A 212 33.78 -6.18 19.26
CA ALA A 212 33.54 -7.36 20.10
C ALA A 212 33.16 -8.58 19.25
N SER A 213 32.28 -8.40 18.26
CA SER A 213 31.90 -9.46 17.32
C SER A 213 33.07 -9.96 16.48
N LEU A 214 33.91 -9.05 15.94
CA LEU A 214 35.11 -9.45 15.21
C LEU A 214 36.06 -10.26 16.09
N ARG A 215 36.31 -9.82 17.33
CA ARG A 215 37.22 -10.50 18.26
C ARG A 215 36.76 -11.93 18.57
N GLU A 216 35.45 -12.12 18.77
CA GLU A 216 34.87 -13.46 18.95
C GLU A 216 35.05 -14.32 17.69
N ILE A 217 34.76 -13.77 16.51
CA ILE A 217 34.90 -14.50 15.23
C ILE A 217 36.35 -14.94 14.98
N LEU A 218 37.35 -14.07 15.22
CA LEU A 218 38.76 -14.40 15.04
C LEU A 218 39.24 -15.45 16.06
N ALA A 219 38.81 -15.33 17.31
CA ALA A 219 39.12 -16.30 18.36
C ALA A 219 38.53 -17.67 18.04
N ASP A 220 37.29 -17.73 17.56
CA ASP A 220 36.58 -18.98 17.30
C ASP A 220 37.02 -19.68 16.02
N GLN A 221 37.27 -18.94 14.93
CA GLN A 221 37.55 -19.53 13.62
C GLN A 221 39.03 -19.71 13.30
N VAL A 222 39.90 -18.86 13.86
CA VAL A 222 41.34 -18.82 13.53
C VAL A 222 42.22 -18.93 14.78
N GLY A 223 41.66 -18.73 15.98
CA GLY A 223 42.40 -18.77 17.24
C GLY A 223 43.37 -17.60 17.40
N ALA A 224 43.09 -16.47 16.76
CA ALA A 224 43.95 -15.29 16.74
C ALA A 224 43.25 -14.08 17.38
N ASP A 225 44.05 -13.17 17.95
CA ASP A 225 43.58 -11.85 18.40
C ASP A 225 43.48 -10.86 17.22
N PRO A 226 42.67 -9.79 17.32
CA PRO A 226 42.59 -8.75 16.29
C PRO A 226 43.94 -8.07 16.04
N ALA A 227 44.18 -7.62 14.80
CA ALA A 227 45.40 -6.92 14.42
C ALA A 227 45.61 -5.60 15.20
N GLU A 228 46.88 -5.17 15.31
CA GLU A 228 47.29 -3.97 16.06
C GLU A 228 46.52 -2.71 15.63
N GLU A 229 46.27 -2.56 14.33
CA GLU A 229 45.53 -1.42 13.81
C GLU A 229 44.02 -1.47 14.15
N THR A 230 43.47 -2.67 14.36
CA THR A 230 42.10 -2.89 14.81
C THR A 230 41.98 -2.56 16.30
N GLU A 231 42.95 -2.97 17.11
CA GLU A 231 43.04 -2.60 18.53
C GLU A 231 43.24 -1.10 18.72
N ALA A 232 44.11 -0.47 17.92
CA ALA A 232 44.34 0.97 17.95
C ALA A 232 43.06 1.76 17.63
N LEU A 233 42.29 1.31 16.64
CA LEU A 233 40.99 1.92 16.33
C LEU A 233 39.99 1.76 17.48
N HIS A 234 39.90 0.58 18.07
CA HIS A 234 39.05 0.34 19.25
C HIS A 234 39.40 1.29 20.40
N LEU A 235 40.68 1.45 20.72
CA LEU A 235 41.14 2.38 21.76
C LEU A 235 40.84 3.84 21.42
N SER A 236 41.00 4.25 20.16
CA SER A 236 40.66 5.63 19.73
C SER A 236 39.16 5.93 19.86
N ILE A 237 38.30 4.96 19.57
CA ILE A 237 36.83 5.08 19.74
C ILE A 237 36.47 5.15 21.22
N LEU A 238 37.11 4.33 22.06
CA LEU A 238 36.91 4.33 23.51
C LEU A 238 37.30 5.68 24.16
N ARG A 239 38.32 6.34 23.62
CA ARG A 239 38.81 7.65 24.06
C ARG A 239 38.04 8.84 23.45
N GLY A 240 37.15 8.59 22.49
CA GLY A 240 36.41 9.65 21.79
C GLY A 240 37.25 10.47 20.82
N GLU A 241 38.35 9.91 20.31
CA GLU A 241 39.32 10.61 19.46
C GLU A 241 38.98 10.54 17.95
N VAL A 242 37.90 9.84 17.58
CA VAL A 242 37.44 9.72 16.18
C VAL A 242 36.52 10.90 15.83
N PRO A 243 36.84 11.71 14.80
CA PRO A 243 36.00 12.84 14.40
C PRO A 243 34.60 12.37 13.98
N ALA A 244 33.55 12.92 14.60
CA ALA A 244 32.19 12.77 14.10
C ALA A 244 32.03 13.56 12.79
N ALA A 245 31.47 12.94 11.75
CA ALA A 245 31.22 13.61 10.49
C ALA A 245 30.10 14.65 10.68
N THR A 246 30.48 15.90 10.89
CA THR A 246 29.58 17.03 10.72
C THR A 246 29.44 17.27 9.22
N THR A 247 28.35 16.79 8.63
CA THR A 247 27.90 17.29 7.33
C THR A 247 27.58 18.77 7.50
N SER A 248 28.57 19.62 7.22
CA SER A 248 28.35 21.05 7.03
C SER A 248 27.63 21.26 5.69
N ALA A 249 26.37 20.87 5.62
CA ALA A 249 25.45 21.61 4.79
C ALA A 249 25.35 22.99 5.45
N LEU A 250 25.93 24.01 4.83
CA LEU A 250 25.70 25.40 5.20
C LEU A 250 24.19 25.60 5.26
N THR A 251 23.62 25.57 6.48
CA THR A 251 22.20 25.83 6.67
C THR A 251 22.02 27.27 6.22
N PRO A 252 21.25 27.54 5.16
CA PRO A 252 21.01 28.91 4.76
C PRO A 252 20.39 29.63 5.97
N THR A 253 21.05 30.67 6.47
CA THR A 253 20.53 31.47 7.57
C THR A 253 19.20 32.05 7.14
N LEU A 254 18.13 31.69 7.84
CA LEU A 254 16.79 32.22 7.58
C LEU A 254 16.76 33.70 7.99
N VAL A 255 16.63 34.60 7.02
CA VAL A 255 16.57 36.05 7.24
C VAL A 255 15.14 36.56 7.01
N GLY A 256 14.61 37.35 7.95
CA GLY A 256 13.38 38.14 7.76
C GLY A 256 12.04 37.42 7.79
N ARG A 257 11.98 36.21 8.37
CA ARG A 257 10.74 35.40 8.44
C ARG A 257 10.20 35.17 9.87
N ASN A 258 10.56 36.06 10.79
CA ASN A 258 10.23 35.92 12.22
C ASN A 258 8.71 35.83 12.49
N SER A 259 7.90 36.62 11.77
CA SER A 259 6.44 36.58 11.92
C SER A 259 5.82 35.26 11.43
N GLN A 260 6.35 34.70 10.34
CA GLN A 260 5.88 33.42 9.80
C GLN A 260 6.27 32.27 10.73
N VAL A 261 7.50 32.28 11.25
CA VAL A 261 7.96 31.30 12.26
C VAL A 261 7.09 31.36 13.52
N ALA A 262 6.85 32.55 14.07
CA ALA A 262 6.00 32.72 15.25
C ALA A 262 4.56 32.23 15.02
N HIS A 263 4.02 32.41 13.82
CA HIS A 263 2.70 31.89 13.46
C HIS A 263 2.68 30.36 13.45
N LEU A 264 3.66 29.71 12.81
CA LEU A 264 3.76 28.25 12.78
C LEU A 264 3.97 27.66 14.18
N ASP A 265 4.77 28.31 15.03
CA ASP A 265 4.97 27.89 16.42
C ASP A 265 3.67 27.97 17.25
N ALA A 266 2.82 28.97 17.00
CA ALA A 266 1.54 29.09 17.69
C ALA A 266 0.58 27.93 17.36
N LEU A 267 0.66 27.35 16.16
CA LEU A 267 -0.17 26.20 15.77
C LEU A 267 0.15 24.95 16.58
N ILE A 268 1.42 24.74 16.94
CA ILE A 268 1.85 23.63 17.81
C ILE A 268 1.14 23.71 19.16
N GLY A 269 1.13 24.91 19.77
CA GLY A 269 0.47 25.13 21.06
C GLY A 269 -1.03 24.84 21.01
N ARG A 270 -1.72 25.27 19.95
CA ARG A 270 -3.16 25.01 19.77
C ARG A 270 -3.45 23.52 19.55
N ALA A 271 -2.66 22.85 18.70
CA ALA A 271 -2.84 21.44 18.41
C ALA A 271 -2.67 20.57 19.67
N LEU A 272 -1.73 20.92 20.54
CA LEU A 272 -1.53 20.27 21.84
C LEU A 272 -2.68 20.53 22.82
N ALA A 273 -3.11 21.79 22.94
CA ALA A 273 -4.16 22.20 23.90
C ALA A 273 -5.52 21.59 23.55
N GLU A 274 -5.87 21.58 22.27
CA GLU A 274 -7.17 21.10 21.81
C GLU A 274 -7.16 19.61 21.42
N ARG A 275 -5.97 18.99 21.32
CA ARG A 275 -5.76 17.64 20.78
C ARG A 275 -6.41 17.44 19.41
N LEU A 276 -6.39 18.47 18.58
CA LEU A 276 -6.92 18.46 17.22
C LEU A 276 -5.83 18.85 16.22
N PRO A 277 -5.83 18.27 15.02
CA PRO A 277 -4.81 18.57 14.03
C PRO A 277 -4.96 20.00 13.48
N ARG A 278 -3.86 20.54 12.95
CA ARG A 278 -3.80 21.81 12.23
C ARG A 278 -3.11 21.62 10.89
N VAL A 279 -3.62 22.29 9.86
CA VAL A 279 -3.06 22.22 8.50
C VAL A 279 -2.76 23.64 8.03
N ALA A 280 -1.48 23.98 7.92
CA ALA A 280 -1.04 25.29 7.45
C ALA A 280 -0.54 25.22 6.00
N LEU A 281 -0.97 26.15 5.15
CA LEU A 281 -0.42 26.34 3.81
C LEU A 281 0.50 27.56 3.77
N VAL A 282 1.78 27.32 3.54
CA VAL A 282 2.80 28.33 3.27
C VAL A 282 2.84 28.60 1.76
N ALA A 283 2.27 29.74 1.36
CA ALA A 283 2.06 30.13 -0.03
C ALA A 283 3.00 31.27 -0.45
N GLY A 284 3.55 31.17 -1.66
CA GLY A 284 4.33 32.25 -2.28
C GLY A 284 4.93 31.86 -3.63
N GLU A 285 5.49 32.83 -4.35
CA GLU A 285 6.06 32.64 -5.69
C GLU A 285 7.26 31.67 -5.72
N ALA A 286 7.61 31.20 -6.91
CA ALA A 286 8.77 30.32 -7.11
C ALA A 286 10.06 31.05 -6.71
N GLY A 287 10.88 30.46 -5.85
CA GLY A 287 12.14 31.08 -5.40
C GLY A 287 12.01 32.15 -4.32
N ILE A 288 10.82 32.35 -3.73
CA ILE A 288 10.57 33.32 -2.64
C ILE A 288 11.13 32.89 -1.26
N GLY A 289 11.63 31.65 -1.14
CA GLY A 289 12.21 31.09 0.09
C GLY A 289 11.28 30.19 0.92
N LYS A 290 10.24 29.58 0.32
CA LYS A 290 9.34 28.60 0.98
C LYS A 290 10.14 27.44 1.59
N THR A 291 10.92 26.74 0.77
CA THR A 291 11.77 25.60 1.17
C THR A 291 12.75 25.95 2.28
N THR A 292 13.33 27.16 2.23
CA THR A 292 14.23 27.65 3.28
C THR A 292 13.48 27.84 4.60
N LEU A 293 12.30 28.47 4.60
CA LEU A 293 11.48 28.60 5.80
C LEU A 293 11.09 27.23 6.38
N LEU A 294 10.57 26.34 5.54
CA LEU A 294 10.09 25.02 5.95
C LEU A 294 11.22 24.17 6.55
N THR A 295 12.37 24.11 5.87
CA THR A 295 13.54 23.33 6.33
C THR A 295 14.12 23.92 7.62
N SER A 296 14.30 25.24 7.70
CA SER A 296 14.82 25.89 8.91
C SER A 296 13.88 25.75 10.11
N TRP A 297 12.57 25.89 9.90
CA TRP A 297 11.58 25.72 10.96
C TRP A 297 11.51 24.25 11.42
N ALA A 298 11.48 23.29 10.49
CA ALA A 298 11.50 21.86 10.81
C ALA A 298 12.72 21.45 11.63
N ALA A 299 13.92 21.96 11.28
CA ALA A 299 15.14 21.75 12.04
C ALA A 299 15.03 22.31 13.46
N ALA A 300 14.57 23.55 13.61
CA ALA A 300 14.37 24.17 14.93
C ALA A 300 13.37 23.39 15.80
N ARG A 301 12.26 22.89 15.22
CA ARG A 301 11.30 22.04 15.97
C ARG A 301 11.90 20.72 16.41
N LYS A 302 12.74 20.11 15.56
CA LYS A 302 13.46 18.88 15.91
C LYS A 302 14.42 19.11 17.09
N ASP A 303 15.13 20.25 17.10
CA ASP A 303 16.02 20.63 18.20
C ASP A 303 15.26 20.89 19.52
N LEU A 304 14.01 21.36 19.45
CA LEU A 304 13.10 21.49 20.58
C LEU A 304 12.50 20.15 21.06
N GLY A 305 12.79 19.05 20.36
CA GLY A 305 12.39 17.69 20.72
C GLY A 305 11.00 17.28 20.22
N ASP A 306 10.43 17.98 19.24
CA ASP A 306 9.21 17.53 18.56
C ASP A 306 9.48 16.36 17.60
N ARG A 307 8.42 15.63 17.24
CA ARG A 307 8.52 14.52 16.27
C ARG A 307 8.28 15.04 14.86
N VAL A 308 9.36 15.37 14.17
CA VAL A 308 9.31 16.00 12.84
C VAL A 308 9.51 14.97 11.74
N LEU A 309 8.57 14.94 10.79
CA LEU A 309 8.61 14.17 9.57
C LEU A 309 8.63 15.14 8.39
N THR A 310 9.52 14.94 7.42
CA THR A 310 9.68 15.84 6.27
C THR A 310 9.61 15.06 4.96
N GLY A 311 8.97 15.67 3.96
CA GLY A 311 8.94 15.19 2.58
C GLY A 311 8.76 16.34 1.59
N THR A 312 9.02 16.06 0.31
CA THR A 312 8.89 17.02 -0.80
C THR A 312 8.15 16.30 -1.93
N CYS A 313 7.13 16.93 -2.49
CA CYS A 313 6.42 16.40 -3.64
C CYS A 313 7.17 16.74 -4.94
N GLY A 314 7.42 15.75 -5.77
CA GLY A 314 7.87 15.87 -7.15
C GLY A 314 6.72 15.75 -8.16
N ALA A 315 7.05 15.84 -9.45
CA ALA A 315 6.06 15.73 -10.53
C ALA A 315 5.28 14.40 -10.53
N LEU A 316 5.90 13.35 -9.97
CA LEU A 316 5.37 11.99 -9.92
C LEU A 316 4.46 11.75 -8.70
N ASP A 317 4.47 12.64 -7.70
CA ASP A 317 3.61 12.57 -6.52
C ASP A 317 2.12 12.82 -6.81
N ARG A 318 1.79 13.29 -8.03
CA ARG A 318 0.40 13.23 -8.52
C ARG A 318 -0.08 11.79 -8.66
N ALA A 319 0.80 10.91 -9.09
CA ALA A 319 0.55 9.49 -9.36
C ALA A 319 0.90 8.55 -8.20
N ALA A 320 1.52 9.08 -7.13
CA ALA A 320 2.05 8.32 -6.00
C ALA A 320 1.31 8.74 -4.69
N PRO A 321 0.17 8.10 -4.38
CA PRO A 321 -0.78 8.60 -3.39
C PRO A 321 -0.28 8.46 -1.96
N LEU A 322 -0.34 9.56 -1.21
CA LEU A 322 0.25 9.68 0.13
C LEU A 322 1.73 9.25 0.20
N ASP A 323 2.43 9.09 -0.92
CA ASP A 323 3.80 8.58 -0.94
C ASP A 323 4.70 9.46 -0.08
N VAL A 324 4.62 10.78 -0.27
CA VAL A 324 5.37 11.74 0.54
C VAL A 324 5.16 11.55 2.06
N VAL A 325 3.96 11.16 2.49
CA VAL A 325 3.63 10.90 3.90
C VAL A 325 4.12 9.52 4.34
N LEU A 326 3.83 8.48 3.54
CA LEU A 326 4.23 7.10 3.79
C LEU A 326 5.75 6.95 3.82
N SER A 327 6.46 7.56 2.87
CA SER A 327 7.91 7.64 2.81
C SER A 327 8.50 8.37 4.02
N ALA A 328 7.86 9.46 4.47
CA ALA A 328 8.29 10.16 5.68
C ALA A 328 8.07 9.30 6.94
N ILE A 329 6.94 8.58 7.04
CA ILE A 329 6.65 7.63 8.12
C ILE A 329 7.64 6.47 8.09
N GLY A 330 7.89 5.86 6.93
CA GLY A 330 8.80 4.75 6.75
C GLY A 330 10.21 5.09 7.23
N ARG A 331 10.72 6.27 6.84
CA ARG A 331 12.01 6.79 7.31
C ARG A 331 12.03 6.97 8.83
N TYR A 332 10.99 7.58 9.39
CA TYR A 332 10.90 7.78 10.84
C TYR A 332 10.84 6.45 11.62
N VAL A 333 10.09 5.47 11.10
CA VAL A 333 9.96 4.13 11.69
C VAL A 333 11.30 3.38 11.62
N GLN A 334 12.02 3.46 10.50
CA GLN A 334 13.36 2.86 10.35
C GLN A 334 14.41 3.47 11.29
N GLU A 335 14.32 4.77 11.57
CA GLU A 335 15.21 5.47 12.49
C GLU A 335 14.82 5.29 13.98
N SER A 336 13.65 4.69 14.26
CA SER A 336 13.14 4.48 15.61
C SER A 336 13.78 3.28 16.30
N ALA A 337 13.99 3.39 17.62
CA ALA A 337 14.45 2.28 18.45
C ALA A 337 13.40 1.16 18.65
N SER A 338 12.13 1.39 18.30
CA SER A 338 11.05 0.39 18.44
C SER A 338 10.03 0.44 17.30
N PRO A 339 10.39 0.00 16.08
CA PRO A 339 9.49 0.00 14.91
C PRO A 339 8.17 -0.76 15.15
N ALA A 340 8.25 -1.94 15.76
CA ALA A 340 7.09 -2.79 16.03
C ALA A 340 6.05 -2.12 16.97
N ALA A 341 6.47 -1.24 17.88
CA ALA A 341 5.55 -0.49 18.73
C ALA A 341 4.83 0.63 17.95
N LEU A 342 5.52 1.26 17.01
CA LEU A 342 4.99 2.33 16.16
C LEU A 342 4.06 1.82 15.05
N LEU A 343 4.22 0.57 14.59
CA LEU A 343 3.33 -0.06 13.60
C LEU A 343 2.26 -0.93 14.25
N SER A 344 2.60 -1.71 15.29
CA SER A 344 1.67 -2.52 16.10
C SER A 344 0.68 -3.30 15.22
N GLU A 345 -0.63 -3.22 15.51
CA GLU A 345 -1.68 -3.90 14.75
C GLU A 345 -1.85 -3.40 13.30
N ASP A 346 -1.32 -2.22 12.96
CA ASP A 346 -1.37 -1.65 11.61
C ASP A 346 -0.21 -2.16 10.71
N ASP A 347 0.73 -2.94 11.26
CA ASP A 347 1.90 -3.46 10.53
C ASP A 347 1.48 -4.30 9.32
N ALA A 348 0.53 -5.22 9.49
CA ALA A 348 0.04 -6.05 8.39
C ALA A 348 -0.58 -5.26 7.22
N LEU A 349 -1.08 -4.04 7.48
CA LEU A 349 -1.67 -3.16 6.47
C LEU A 349 -0.63 -2.22 5.85
N LEU A 350 0.29 -1.69 6.66
CA LEU A 350 1.23 -0.64 6.24
C LEU A 350 2.61 -1.17 5.84
N ALA A 351 3.00 -2.39 6.23
CA ALA A 351 4.35 -2.91 5.99
C ALA A 351 4.75 -2.90 4.51
N SER A 352 3.86 -3.36 3.62
CA SER A 352 4.10 -3.33 2.18
C SER A 352 4.14 -1.89 1.62
N LEU A 353 3.29 -1.00 2.14
CA LEU A 353 3.22 0.41 1.74
C LEU A 353 4.42 1.23 2.23
N LEU A 354 5.05 0.81 3.33
CA LEU A 354 6.26 1.42 3.91
C LEU A 354 7.55 0.74 3.42
N GLY A 355 7.45 -0.29 2.56
CA GLY A 355 8.58 -1.03 2.01
C GLY A 355 9.35 -1.88 3.04
N THR A 356 8.70 -2.33 4.11
CA THR A 356 9.35 -3.09 5.20
C THR A 356 9.28 -4.62 5.02
N THR A 357 8.52 -5.14 4.04
CA THR A 357 8.47 -6.57 3.68
C THR A 357 8.37 -6.77 2.16
N GLY A 358 8.89 -7.91 1.67
CA GLY A 358 9.00 -8.24 0.24
C GLY A 358 7.82 -8.97 -0.40
N GLU A 359 6.74 -9.24 0.33
CA GLU A 359 5.57 -9.96 -0.20
C GLU A 359 4.33 -9.06 -0.23
N THR A 360 3.84 -8.76 -1.44
CA THR A 360 2.57 -8.08 -1.68
C THR A 360 1.42 -9.09 -1.65
N SER A 361 0.80 -9.28 -0.48
CA SER A 361 -0.48 -10.00 -0.41
C SER A 361 -1.62 -9.07 -0.83
N HIS A 362 -2.18 -9.31 -2.01
CA HIS A 362 -3.37 -8.61 -2.51
C HIS A 362 -4.62 -9.44 -2.30
N THR A 363 -5.50 -8.94 -1.45
CA THR A 363 -6.95 -9.07 -1.62
C THR A 363 -7.54 -7.96 -0.77
N ILE A 364 -7.60 -6.71 -1.24
CA ILE A 364 -8.37 -5.70 -0.51
C ILE A 364 -9.67 -5.53 -1.28
N ASP A 365 -10.74 -6.00 -0.65
CA ASP A 365 -12.10 -5.92 -1.16
C ASP A 365 -12.44 -4.48 -1.62
N PRO A 366 -12.95 -4.30 -2.85
CA PRO A 366 -13.33 -3.01 -3.42
C PRO A 366 -14.27 -2.15 -2.57
N SER A 367 -14.96 -2.78 -1.63
CA SER A 367 -15.88 -2.08 -0.73
C SER A 367 -15.21 -1.57 0.56
N LEU A 368 -13.89 -1.71 0.69
CA LEU A 368 -13.05 -0.94 1.61
C LEU A 368 -12.46 0.27 0.86
N GLY A 369 -12.96 1.47 1.17
CA GLY A 369 -12.41 2.71 0.64
C GLY A 369 -11.06 3.09 1.26
N PRO A 370 -10.43 4.19 0.81
CA PRO A 370 -9.13 4.65 1.30
C PRO A 370 -9.12 5.02 2.79
N SER A 371 -10.30 5.12 3.42
CA SER A 371 -10.47 5.39 4.86
C SER A 371 -9.73 4.40 5.76
N VAL A 372 -9.57 3.12 5.37
CA VAL A 372 -8.81 2.14 6.17
C VAL A 372 -7.33 2.54 6.27
N VAL A 373 -6.74 2.96 5.14
CA VAL A 373 -5.35 3.45 5.10
C VAL A 373 -5.24 4.80 5.79
N TYR A 374 -6.19 5.71 5.57
CA TYR A 374 -6.21 7.01 6.24
C TYR A 374 -6.29 6.85 7.76
N ALA A 375 -7.10 5.92 8.26
CA ALA A 375 -7.22 5.57 9.66
C ALA A 375 -5.88 5.03 10.21
N ALA A 376 -5.26 4.09 9.51
CA ALA A 376 -4.00 3.48 9.91
C ALA A 376 -2.85 4.50 9.93
N VAL A 377 -2.69 5.31 8.87
CA VAL A 377 -1.71 6.41 8.82
C VAL A 377 -1.94 7.40 9.96
N SER A 378 -3.19 7.78 10.22
CA SER A 378 -3.54 8.70 11.31
C SER A 378 -3.22 8.11 12.69
N ARG A 379 -3.48 6.80 12.91
CA ARG A 379 -3.12 6.10 14.16
C ARG A 379 -1.62 5.96 14.35
N VAL A 380 -0.86 5.69 13.29
CA VAL A 380 0.62 5.67 13.36
C VAL A 380 1.13 7.06 13.72
N LEU A 381 0.65 8.13 13.09
CA LEU A 381 1.03 9.50 13.43
C LEU A 381 0.63 9.88 14.86
N ALA A 382 -0.52 9.43 15.34
CA ALA A 382 -0.93 9.62 16.73
C ALA A 382 0.01 8.90 17.72
N ARG A 383 0.48 7.70 17.39
CA ARG A 383 1.47 6.97 18.19
C ARG A 383 2.85 7.59 18.14
N ILE A 384 3.25 8.14 16.98
CA ILE A 384 4.47 8.94 16.85
C ILE A 384 4.39 10.19 17.72
N ALA A 385 3.26 10.89 17.70
CA ALA A 385 3.02 12.08 18.52
C ALA A 385 3.15 11.77 20.02
N GLY A 386 2.45 10.72 20.49
CA GLY A 386 2.43 10.33 21.91
C GLY A 386 1.93 11.47 22.79
N ASP A 387 2.75 11.89 23.76
CA ASP A 387 2.48 13.04 24.64
C ASP A 387 2.95 14.38 24.05
N ARG A 388 3.56 14.38 22.86
CA ARG A 388 4.05 15.57 22.15
C ARG A 388 3.25 15.80 20.86
N CYS A 389 3.59 16.89 20.16
CA CYS A 389 3.05 17.16 18.84
C CYS A 389 3.87 16.43 17.78
N ALA A 390 3.21 15.72 16.88
CA ALA A 390 3.84 15.32 15.62
C ALA A 390 3.78 16.51 14.64
N VAL A 391 4.84 16.68 13.85
CA VAL A 391 4.95 17.73 12.83
C VAL A 391 5.26 17.07 11.51
N VAL A 392 4.41 17.28 10.50
CA VAL A 392 4.61 16.77 9.14
C VAL A 392 4.80 17.96 8.20
N VAL A 393 5.97 18.08 7.60
CA VAL A 393 6.29 19.15 6.65
C VAL A 393 6.37 18.57 5.25
N ILE A 394 5.51 19.06 4.36
CA ILE A 394 5.43 18.63 2.95
C ILE A 394 5.73 19.85 2.09
N ASP A 395 6.89 19.89 1.44
CA ASP A 395 7.20 20.93 0.47
C ASP A 395 6.63 20.60 -0.91
N ASP A 396 6.40 21.63 -1.72
CA ASP A 396 5.84 21.54 -3.08
C ASP A 396 4.51 20.76 -3.19
N ALA A 397 3.66 20.81 -2.15
CA ALA A 397 2.37 20.12 -2.08
C ALA A 397 1.39 20.42 -3.24
N HIS A 398 1.55 21.52 -3.96
CA HIS A 398 0.83 21.80 -5.22
C HIS A 398 1.01 20.72 -6.31
N LEU A 399 2.06 19.90 -6.20
CA LEU A 399 2.33 18.76 -7.07
C LEU A 399 1.71 17.45 -6.55
N ALA A 400 1.07 17.43 -5.38
CA ALA A 400 0.43 16.23 -4.85
C ALA A 400 -0.91 15.94 -5.55
N GLY A 401 -1.27 14.65 -5.62
CA GLY A 401 -2.58 14.19 -6.08
C GLY A 401 -3.72 14.50 -5.10
N PRO A 402 -4.99 14.33 -5.53
CA PRO A 402 -6.18 14.64 -4.71
C PRO A 402 -6.25 13.85 -3.40
N THR A 403 -5.64 12.66 -3.36
CA THR A 403 -5.59 11.78 -2.17
C THR A 403 -4.95 12.45 -0.95
N LEU A 404 -3.97 13.35 -1.14
CA LEU A 404 -3.39 14.10 -0.01
C LEU A 404 -4.43 15.04 0.60
N ALA A 405 -5.21 15.74 -0.23
CA ALA A 405 -6.29 16.62 0.22
C ALA A 405 -7.42 15.83 0.90
N ASP A 406 -7.79 14.67 0.36
CA ASP A 406 -8.81 13.80 0.96
C ASP A 406 -8.38 13.30 2.34
N TRP A 407 -7.13 12.86 2.47
CA TRP A 407 -6.57 12.44 3.76
C TRP A 407 -6.49 13.60 4.76
N LEU A 408 -6.07 14.79 4.34
CA LEU A 408 -6.06 15.97 5.22
C LEU A 408 -7.45 16.33 5.71
N THR A 409 -8.47 16.23 4.85
CA THR A 409 -9.88 16.43 5.22
C THR A 409 -10.35 15.38 6.21
N TYR A 410 -9.98 14.11 5.98
CA TYR A 410 -10.25 13.01 6.90
C TYR A 410 -9.61 13.24 8.28
N LEU A 411 -8.35 13.70 8.28
CA LEU A 411 -7.56 13.92 9.48
C LEU A 411 -8.15 14.99 10.40
N GLN A 412 -8.71 16.07 9.83
CA GLN A 412 -9.29 17.19 10.58
C GLN A 412 -10.34 16.81 11.63
N ARG A 413 -10.98 15.64 11.48
CA ARG A 413 -12.04 15.14 12.38
C ARG A 413 -11.52 14.19 13.46
N ARG A 414 -10.21 13.96 13.55
CA ARG A 414 -9.61 12.97 14.47
C ARG A 414 -8.86 13.66 15.62
N PRO A 415 -9.01 13.18 16.88
CA PRO A 415 -8.38 13.81 18.04
C PRO A 415 -6.89 13.46 18.15
N VAL A 416 -6.05 14.12 17.33
CA VAL A 416 -4.60 13.91 17.27
C VAL A 416 -3.85 15.25 17.41
N PRO A 417 -2.86 15.37 18.32
CA PRO A 417 -2.00 16.56 18.40
C PRO A 417 -0.96 16.54 17.26
N LEU A 418 -1.37 17.00 16.09
CA LEU A 418 -0.58 16.96 14.85
C LEU A 418 -0.64 18.31 14.12
N VAL A 419 0.50 18.80 13.65
CA VAL A 419 0.58 19.96 12.75
C VAL A 419 1.14 19.51 11.42
N VAL A 420 0.39 19.76 10.34
CA VAL A 420 0.83 19.57 8.95
C VAL A 420 1.12 20.93 8.33
N VAL A 421 2.32 21.12 7.79
CA VAL A 421 2.72 22.36 7.09
C VAL A 421 3.03 22.04 5.64
N LEU A 422 2.27 22.65 4.73
CA LEU A 422 2.34 22.45 3.29
C LEU A 422 3.04 23.65 2.64
N GLY A 423 4.07 23.42 1.84
CA GLY A 423 4.63 24.43 0.93
C GLY A 423 3.93 24.37 -0.42
N GLY A 424 3.36 25.47 -0.90
CA GLY A 424 2.61 25.45 -2.16
C GLY A 424 2.59 26.76 -2.91
N ARG A 425 2.12 26.71 -4.16
CA ARG A 425 1.84 27.88 -4.99
C ARG A 425 0.33 28.02 -5.11
N PRO A 426 -0.25 29.19 -4.78
CA PRO A 426 -1.71 29.33 -4.70
C PRO A 426 -2.42 29.18 -6.06
N ASP A 427 -1.74 29.45 -7.17
CA ASP A 427 -2.29 29.39 -8.53
C ASP A 427 -2.01 28.07 -9.28
N GLU A 428 -1.32 27.12 -8.64
CA GLU A 428 -0.97 25.83 -9.22
C GLU A 428 -1.51 24.69 -8.35
N GLY A 429 -2.18 23.70 -8.95
CA GLY A 429 -2.71 22.53 -8.26
C GLY A 429 -4.17 22.64 -7.80
N GLY A 430 -4.68 21.58 -7.16
CA GLY A 430 -6.03 21.55 -6.59
C GLY A 430 -6.11 22.23 -5.21
N PRO A 431 -7.30 22.61 -4.74
CA PRO A 431 -7.46 23.24 -3.44
C PRO A 431 -7.06 22.28 -2.31
N MET A 432 -6.15 22.72 -1.44
CA MET A 432 -5.76 21.99 -0.22
C MET A 432 -6.62 22.43 0.97
N PRO A 433 -7.09 21.51 1.83
CA PRO A 433 -7.93 21.82 2.99
C PRO A 433 -7.07 22.38 4.14
N ALA A 434 -6.47 23.54 3.95
CA ALA A 434 -5.70 24.23 4.98
C ALA A 434 -6.64 24.97 5.95
N THR A 435 -6.34 24.89 7.25
CA THR A 435 -7.01 25.66 8.31
C THR A 435 -6.36 27.03 8.50
N ASP A 436 -5.08 27.16 8.15
CA ASP A 436 -4.28 28.35 8.37
C ASP A 436 -3.45 28.67 7.11
N TYR A 437 -3.28 29.96 6.80
CA TYR A 437 -2.58 30.41 5.59
C TYR A 437 -1.43 31.36 5.95
N VAL A 438 -0.24 31.07 5.44
CA VAL A 438 0.98 31.84 5.68
C VAL A 438 1.52 32.33 4.34
N SER A 439 1.43 33.63 4.08
CA SER A 439 1.95 34.23 2.83
C SER A 439 3.42 34.63 2.96
N LEU A 440 4.21 34.32 1.92
CA LEU A 440 5.59 34.75 1.76
C LEU A 440 5.71 35.74 0.60
N GLY A 441 6.08 36.97 0.94
CA GLY A 441 6.45 38.02 -0.01
C GLY A 441 7.97 38.23 -0.13
N PRO A 442 8.41 39.15 -0.99
CA PRO A 442 9.83 39.53 -1.14
C PRO A 442 10.47 39.96 0.18
N LEU A 443 11.80 39.83 0.28
CA LEU A 443 12.55 40.38 1.41
C LEU A 443 12.58 41.89 1.31
N ASP A 444 12.51 42.58 2.45
CA ASP A 444 12.76 44.02 2.47
C ASP A 444 14.25 44.34 2.34
N ARG A 445 14.55 45.62 2.16
CA ARG A 445 15.90 46.14 1.98
C ARG A 445 16.84 45.79 3.14
N GLU A 446 16.35 45.80 4.38
CA GLU A 446 17.17 45.54 5.57
C GLU A 446 17.62 44.07 5.61
N HIS A 447 16.70 43.16 5.28
CA HIS A 447 16.99 41.75 5.12
C HIS A 447 17.90 41.47 3.92
N VAL A 448 17.74 42.18 2.80
CA VAL A 448 18.68 42.10 1.66
C VAL A 448 20.09 42.54 2.06
N ALA A 449 20.22 43.64 2.80
CA ALA A 449 21.51 44.14 3.28
C ALA A 449 22.24 43.14 4.20
N THR A 450 21.48 42.37 4.98
CA THR A 450 22.01 41.28 5.83
C THR A 450 22.62 40.15 4.98
N ILE A 451 22.14 39.93 3.75
CA ILE A 451 22.56 38.83 2.88
C ILE A 451 23.75 39.23 1.98
N VAL A 452 23.71 40.39 1.34
CA VAL A 452 24.71 40.80 0.31
C VAL A 452 25.70 41.88 0.78
N GLY A 453 25.55 42.36 2.02
CA GLY A 453 26.31 43.48 2.56
C GLY A 453 25.78 44.85 2.09
N ASN A 454 25.97 45.88 2.92
CA ASN A 454 25.41 47.22 2.71
C ASN A 454 25.83 47.86 1.37
N ASP A 455 27.05 47.59 0.90
CA ASP A 455 27.65 48.27 -0.25
C ASP A 455 26.96 47.94 -1.59
N ARG A 456 26.36 46.74 -1.70
CA ARG A 456 25.66 46.26 -2.90
C ARG A 456 24.15 46.14 -2.72
N ALA A 457 23.65 46.32 -1.50
CA ALA A 457 22.26 46.10 -1.13
C ALA A 457 21.30 46.96 -1.96
N GLU A 458 21.63 48.23 -2.21
CA GLU A 458 20.72 49.16 -2.90
C GLU A 458 20.52 48.80 -4.38
N ASP A 459 21.62 48.60 -5.13
CA ASP A 459 21.56 48.25 -6.55
C ASP A 459 20.93 46.87 -6.75
N LEU A 460 21.28 45.90 -5.90
CA LEU A 460 20.70 44.55 -5.97
C LEU A 460 19.24 44.51 -5.53
N TYR A 461 18.82 45.30 -4.54
CA TYR A 461 17.41 45.40 -4.13
C TYR A 461 16.54 46.04 -5.22
N LEU A 462 17.00 47.13 -5.85
CA LEU A 462 16.28 47.80 -6.93
C LEU A 462 16.08 46.89 -8.15
N ARG A 463 17.06 46.03 -8.46
CA ARG A 463 17.00 45.13 -9.63
C ARG A 463 16.31 43.80 -9.35
N SER A 464 16.40 43.29 -8.12
CA SER A 464 15.75 42.03 -7.72
C SER A 464 14.34 42.22 -7.17
N GLY A 465 13.95 43.45 -6.78
CA GLY A 465 12.72 43.72 -6.06
C GLY A 465 12.65 43.05 -4.68
N GLY A 466 13.80 42.64 -4.11
CA GLY A 466 13.86 41.85 -2.88
C GLY A 466 13.54 40.37 -3.07
N HIS A 467 13.39 39.89 -4.31
CA HIS A 467 13.14 38.49 -4.60
C HIS A 467 14.41 37.65 -4.33
N PRO A 468 14.40 36.71 -3.36
CA PRO A 468 15.61 36.01 -2.90
C PRO A 468 16.38 35.29 -4.00
N LEU A 469 15.69 34.67 -4.95
CA LEU A 469 16.31 33.99 -6.09
C LEU A 469 17.05 34.96 -7.02
N PHE A 470 16.44 36.10 -7.37
CA PHE A 470 17.09 37.11 -8.23
C PHE A 470 18.23 37.78 -7.50
N LEU A 471 18.09 38.00 -6.20
CA LEU A 471 19.15 38.53 -5.36
C LEU A 471 20.37 37.60 -5.34
N ALA A 472 20.18 36.29 -5.16
CA ALA A 472 21.25 35.30 -5.18
C ALA A 472 21.95 35.24 -6.55
N GLU A 473 21.19 35.26 -7.65
CA GLU A 473 21.72 35.23 -9.01
C GLU A 473 22.52 36.50 -9.34
N LEU A 474 21.97 37.68 -9.07
CA LEU A 474 22.63 38.97 -9.34
C LEU A 474 23.85 39.20 -8.44
N ALA A 475 23.82 38.70 -7.20
CA ALA A 475 24.98 38.79 -6.29
C ALA A 475 26.18 37.98 -6.79
N SER A 476 25.95 36.91 -7.57
CA SER A 476 26.97 35.98 -8.06
C SER A 476 27.77 36.48 -9.28
N VAL A 477 27.29 37.50 -10.00
CA VAL A 477 28.00 38.11 -11.13
C VAL A 477 28.97 39.17 -10.61
N GLY A 478 30.24 39.08 -11.02
CA GLY A 478 31.27 40.09 -10.73
C GLY A 478 30.97 41.44 -11.40
N ALA A 479 31.66 42.50 -10.98
CA ALA A 479 31.40 43.89 -11.35
C ALA A 479 31.70 44.24 -12.84
N GLY A 480 30.96 43.66 -13.79
CA GLY A 480 31.00 43.93 -15.24
C GLY A 480 29.62 44.26 -15.85
N GLU A 481 29.53 44.39 -17.19
CA GLU A 481 28.27 44.61 -17.91
C GLU A 481 27.31 43.43 -17.69
N LEU A 482 26.19 43.72 -17.02
CA LEU A 482 25.16 42.74 -16.70
C LEU A 482 24.35 42.39 -17.98
N PRO A 483 24.11 41.10 -18.28
CA PRO A 483 23.45 40.65 -19.51
C PRO A 483 21.99 41.13 -19.64
N GLU A 484 21.53 41.34 -20.89
CA GLU A 484 20.19 41.87 -21.23
C GLU A 484 19.01 40.96 -20.82
N SER A 485 19.24 39.65 -20.68
CA SER A 485 18.24 38.69 -20.18
C SER A 485 18.88 37.45 -19.55
N LEU A 486 18.15 36.79 -18.66
CA LEU A 486 18.56 35.52 -18.03
C LEU A 486 18.86 34.43 -19.06
N VAL A 487 18.10 34.37 -20.16
CA VAL A 487 18.28 33.37 -21.22
C VAL A 487 19.61 33.54 -21.95
N ALA A 488 19.98 34.78 -22.28
CA ALA A 488 21.26 35.08 -22.93
C ALA A 488 22.45 34.80 -21.99
N ALA A 489 22.32 35.16 -20.71
CA ALA A 489 23.32 34.92 -19.69
C ALA A 489 23.61 33.41 -19.49
N VAL A 490 22.56 32.62 -19.36
CA VAL A 490 22.65 31.17 -19.12
C VAL A 490 23.15 30.44 -20.37
N THR A 491 22.65 30.80 -21.56
CA THR A 491 23.07 30.16 -22.82
C THR A 491 24.55 30.39 -23.10
N SER A 492 25.04 31.62 -22.94
CA SER A 492 26.46 31.95 -23.14
C SER A 492 27.37 31.18 -22.17
N ARG A 493 26.96 31.01 -20.90
CA ARG A 493 27.70 30.20 -19.93
C ARG A 493 27.77 28.73 -20.34
N CYS A 494 26.66 28.15 -20.83
CA CYS A 494 26.68 26.78 -21.35
C CYS A 494 27.61 26.65 -22.56
N ASP A 495 27.60 27.60 -23.49
CA ASP A 495 28.46 27.54 -24.70
C ASP A 495 29.96 27.58 -24.34
N GLN A 496 30.34 28.38 -23.34
CA GLN A 496 31.72 28.48 -22.84
C GLN A 496 32.22 27.20 -22.15
N LEU A 497 31.31 26.32 -21.71
CA LEU A 497 31.64 25.07 -21.01
C LEU A 497 31.89 23.89 -21.96
N GLY A 498 31.68 24.05 -23.28
CA GLY A 498 31.88 23.00 -24.27
C GLY A 498 31.01 21.76 -23.99
N PRO A 499 31.57 20.53 -23.98
CA PRO A 499 30.81 19.30 -23.70
C PRO A 499 30.02 19.29 -22.38
N ALA A 500 30.50 20.00 -21.35
CA ALA A 500 29.78 20.18 -20.10
C ALA A 500 28.54 21.07 -20.23
N GLY A 501 28.53 21.99 -21.20
CA GLY A 501 27.34 22.79 -21.54
C GLY A 501 26.21 21.95 -22.14
N ASP A 502 26.56 20.95 -22.95
CA ASP A 502 25.60 20.01 -23.52
C ASP A 502 25.01 19.08 -22.45
N LEU A 503 25.81 18.69 -21.45
CA LEU A 503 25.32 17.97 -20.27
C LEU A 503 24.29 18.82 -19.50
N VAL A 504 24.59 20.10 -19.24
CA VAL A 504 23.67 21.01 -18.54
C VAL A 504 22.37 21.22 -19.34
N ARG A 505 22.44 21.34 -20.67
CA ARG A 505 21.25 21.44 -21.53
C ARG A 505 20.41 20.17 -21.51
N THR A 506 21.04 19.00 -21.54
CA THR A 506 20.33 17.72 -21.38
C THR A 506 19.70 17.63 -20.00
N ALA A 507 20.43 17.97 -18.93
CA ALA A 507 19.88 18.01 -17.57
C ALA A 507 18.68 18.96 -17.44
N ALA A 508 18.69 20.09 -18.15
CA ALA A 508 17.57 21.03 -18.16
C ALA A 508 16.29 20.45 -18.77
N ILE A 509 16.44 19.72 -19.88
CA ILE A 509 15.32 19.09 -20.59
C ILE A 509 14.75 17.95 -19.75
N LEU A 510 15.62 17.09 -19.22
CA LEU A 510 15.17 15.95 -18.41
C LEU A 510 14.53 16.40 -17.09
N GLY A 511 15.10 17.42 -16.44
CA GLY A 511 14.63 17.92 -15.14
C GLY A 511 14.85 16.92 -14.00
N GLY A 512 14.49 17.34 -12.78
CA GLY A 512 14.57 16.49 -11.58
C GLY A 512 15.99 16.15 -11.13
N ASP A 513 16.09 15.09 -10.33
CA ASP A 513 17.33 14.57 -9.75
C ASP A 513 17.97 13.56 -10.69
N LEU A 514 19.11 13.92 -11.27
CA LEU A 514 19.76 13.13 -12.32
C LEU A 514 21.05 12.54 -11.79
N ASP A 515 21.24 11.24 -11.92
CA ASP A 515 22.55 10.62 -11.68
C ASP A 515 23.39 10.58 -12.97
N ILE A 516 24.68 10.30 -12.80
CA ILE A 516 25.65 10.25 -13.91
C ILE A 516 25.30 9.14 -14.90
N ASP A 517 24.78 8.00 -14.45
CA ASP A 517 24.48 6.87 -15.33
C ASP A 517 23.30 7.15 -16.26
N LEU A 518 22.31 7.90 -15.78
CA LEU A 518 21.17 8.34 -16.59
C LEU A 518 21.64 9.30 -17.67
N LEU A 519 22.44 10.30 -17.28
CA LEU A 519 23.02 11.26 -18.21
C LEU A 519 23.95 10.58 -19.23
N ALA A 520 24.76 9.62 -18.80
CA ALA A 520 25.61 8.82 -19.68
C ALA A 520 24.79 7.97 -20.66
N GLY A 521 23.73 7.33 -20.18
CA GLY A 521 22.80 6.57 -21.01
C GLY A 521 22.08 7.41 -22.06
N VAL A 522 21.65 8.64 -21.69
CA VAL A 522 20.97 9.57 -22.60
C VAL A 522 21.93 10.19 -23.61
N LEU A 523 23.13 10.56 -23.18
CA LEU A 523 24.15 11.18 -24.04
C LEU A 523 24.91 10.16 -24.91
N GLY A 524 24.84 8.87 -24.58
CA GLY A 524 25.59 7.81 -25.25
C GLY A 524 27.10 7.94 -25.04
N ARG A 525 27.53 8.43 -23.87
CA ARG A 525 28.94 8.70 -23.52
C ARG A 525 29.38 7.85 -22.32
N GLY A 526 30.69 7.70 -22.13
CA GLY A 526 31.24 6.96 -20.99
C GLY A 526 31.00 7.68 -19.66
N THR A 527 30.65 6.93 -18.60
CA THR A 527 30.32 7.46 -17.26
C THR A 527 31.41 8.41 -16.71
N LEU A 528 32.69 8.08 -16.90
CA LEU A 528 33.82 8.92 -16.46
C LEU A 528 33.91 10.27 -17.18
N GLU A 529 33.60 10.31 -18.47
CA GLU A 529 33.60 11.56 -19.24
C GLU A 529 32.46 12.47 -18.78
N VAL A 530 31.29 11.89 -18.55
CA VAL A 530 30.10 12.59 -18.06
C VAL A 530 30.31 13.09 -16.63
N LEU A 531 30.96 12.31 -15.77
CA LEU A 531 31.36 12.75 -14.43
C LEU A 531 32.27 13.99 -14.51
N THR A 532 33.29 13.94 -15.35
CA THR A 532 34.25 15.06 -15.52
C THR A 532 33.53 16.34 -15.97
N ASP A 533 32.58 16.21 -16.90
CA ASP A 533 31.76 17.32 -17.38
C ASP A 533 30.77 17.83 -16.33
N ALA A 534 30.17 16.94 -15.54
CA ALA A 534 29.28 17.30 -14.42
C ALA A 534 30.04 18.06 -13.33
N GLU A 535 31.23 17.60 -12.93
CA GLU A 535 32.09 18.30 -11.96
C GLU A 535 32.47 19.70 -12.45
N ARG A 536 32.69 19.87 -13.77
CA ARG A 536 32.93 21.18 -14.36
C ARG A 536 31.67 22.05 -14.27
N ALA A 537 30.49 21.51 -14.58
CA ALA A 537 29.22 22.24 -14.47
C ALA A 537 28.88 22.64 -13.02
N VAL A 538 29.20 21.79 -12.03
CA VAL A 538 29.05 22.09 -10.60
C VAL A 538 30.02 23.18 -10.16
N ARG A 539 31.30 23.10 -10.54
CA ARG A 539 32.30 24.15 -10.26
C ARG A 539 31.90 25.51 -10.82
N HIS A 540 31.25 25.53 -11.98
CA HIS A 540 30.74 26.74 -12.60
C HIS A 540 29.33 27.12 -12.14
N GLY A 541 28.77 26.44 -11.13
CA GLY A 541 27.54 26.82 -10.44
C GLY A 541 26.26 26.68 -11.27
N LEU A 542 26.25 25.85 -12.33
CA LEU A 542 25.03 25.55 -13.10
C LEU A 542 24.30 24.31 -12.55
N LEU A 543 25.06 23.35 -12.02
CA LEU A 543 24.54 22.19 -11.30
C LEU A 543 24.93 22.22 -9.82
N ILE A 544 24.15 21.54 -8.99
CA ILE A 544 24.47 21.20 -7.61
C ILE A 544 24.60 19.67 -7.54
N ASP A 545 25.62 19.17 -6.84
CA ASP A 545 25.72 17.77 -6.44
C ASP A 545 25.15 17.60 -5.02
N ASN A 546 24.09 16.83 -4.87
CA ASN A 546 23.50 16.43 -3.60
C ASN A 546 23.64 14.91 -3.43
N GLY A 547 24.74 14.46 -2.82
CA GLY A 547 24.96 13.04 -2.55
C GLY A 547 25.06 12.15 -3.80
N GLY A 548 25.50 12.70 -4.94
CA GLY A 548 25.60 12.02 -6.23
C GLY A 548 24.42 12.19 -7.17
N ARG A 549 23.40 12.95 -6.75
CA ARG A 549 22.32 13.42 -7.61
C ARG A 549 22.62 14.84 -8.06
N LEU A 550 22.61 15.05 -9.36
CA LEU A 550 22.78 16.33 -9.99
C LEU A 550 21.41 16.99 -10.18
N GLN A 551 21.33 18.22 -9.72
CA GLN A 551 20.17 19.09 -9.95
C GLN A 551 20.64 20.36 -10.63
N LEU A 552 19.76 20.96 -11.44
CA LEU A 552 19.97 22.35 -11.82
C LEU A 552 19.87 23.21 -10.59
N ARG A 553 20.84 24.11 -10.43
CA ARG A 553 20.89 25.01 -9.28
C ARG A 553 19.61 25.82 -9.12
N HIS A 554 19.00 26.20 -10.24
CA HIS A 554 17.83 27.06 -10.28
C HIS A 554 16.85 26.67 -11.39
N ASP A 555 15.55 26.63 -11.07
CA ASP A 555 14.48 26.27 -12.02
C ASP A 555 14.35 27.30 -13.16
N LEU A 556 14.66 28.58 -12.92
CA LEU A 556 14.67 29.58 -14.00
C LEU A 556 15.79 29.35 -15.04
N VAL A 557 16.94 28.78 -14.62
CA VAL A 557 18.02 28.35 -15.54
C VAL A 557 17.51 27.20 -16.41
N ARG A 558 16.72 26.28 -15.83
CA ARG A 558 16.02 25.23 -16.57
C ARG A 558 15.09 25.83 -17.61
N THR A 559 14.18 26.72 -17.21
CA THR A 559 13.20 27.36 -18.11
C THR A 559 13.90 28.06 -19.27
N ALA A 560 14.99 28.79 -19.00
CA ALA A 560 15.80 29.44 -20.02
C ALA A 560 16.38 28.45 -21.04
N LEU A 561 17.03 27.38 -20.58
CA LEU A 561 17.64 26.38 -21.45
C LEU A 561 16.62 25.55 -22.24
N VAL A 562 15.49 25.23 -21.63
CA VAL A 562 14.38 24.53 -22.29
C VAL A 562 13.78 25.39 -23.40
N SER A 563 13.59 26.70 -23.16
CA SER A 563 13.05 27.63 -24.16
C SER A 563 13.93 27.78 -25.41
N GLY A 564 15.26 27.61 -25.27
CA GLY A 564 16.22 27.65 -26.36
C GLY A 564 16.37 26.32 -27.12
N THR A 565 15.64 25.27 -26.74
CA THR A 565 15.77 23.93 -27.32
C THR A 565 14.66 23.63 -28.32
N THR A 566 14.99 23.02 -29.46
CA THR A 566 13.97 22.62 -30.45
C THR A 566 13.12 21.43 -29.97
N PRO A 567 11.82 21.37 -30.35
CA PRO A 567 10.94 20.26 -29.95
C PRO A 567 11.47 18.87 -30.34
N GLY A 568 12.09 18.74 -31.53
CA GLY A 568 12.66 17.47 -31.99
C GLY A 568 13.84 16.99 -31.16
N ARG A 569 14.71 17.90 -30.71
CA ARG A 569 15.84 17.57 -29.83
C ARG A 569 15.34 17.20 -28.43
N SER A 570 14.38 17.96 -27.90
CA SER A 570 13.74 17.65 -26.62
C SER A 570 13.10 16.25 -26.65
N ALA A 571 12.29 15.94 -27.66
CA ALA A 571 11.65 14.64 -27.81
C ALA A 571 12.67 13.47 -27.92
N LEU A 572 13.77 13.65 -28.65
CA LEU A 572 14.82 12.63 -28.72
C LEU A 572 15.44 12.35 -27.33
N LEU A 573 15.75 13.39 -26.56
CA LEU A 573 16.35 13.25 -25.23
C LEU A 573 15.38 12.59 -24.24
N HIS A 574 14.09 12.97 -24.27
CA HIS A 574 13.08 12.28 -23.47
C HIS A 574 12.92 10.81 -23.86
N ARG A 575 12.97 10.47 -25.16
CA ARG A 575 12.91 9.07 -25.60
C ARG A 575 14.06 8.24 -25.08
N GLU A 576 15.28 8.73 -25.19
CA GLU A 576 16.46 8.02 -24.68
C GLU A 576 16.47 7.96 -23.16
N ALA A 577 15.96 8.98 -22.46
CA ALA A 577 15.79 8.95 -21.01
C ALA A 577 14.78 7.88 -20.58
N GLY A 578 13.62 7.80 -21.23
CA GLY A 578 12.62 6.76 -20.96
C GLY A 578 13.20 5.36 -21.12
N ARG A 579 13.98 5.12 -22.18
CA ARG A 579 14.66 3.82 -22.41
C ARG A 579 15.77 3.54 -21.41
N ALA A 580 16.54 4.55 -21.02
CA ALA A 580 17.60 4.40 -20.03
C ALA A 580 17.04 4.08 -18.65
N LEU A 581 15.97 4.78 -18.24
CA LEU A 581 15.24 4.53 -16.99
C LEU A 581 14.60 3.14 -17.00
N ALA A 582 13.93 2.74 -18.09
CA ALA A 582 13.25 1.45 -18.19
C ALA A 582 14.17 0.22 -18.04
N ARG A 583 15.49 0.38 -18.20
CA ARG A 583 16.48 -0.69 -18.00
C ARG A 583 16.92 -0.87 -16.54
N ARG A 584 16.51 0.04 -15.64
CA ARG A 584 16.86 -0.03 -14.23
C ARG A 584 15.82 -0.84 -13.46
N ALA A 585 16.27 -1.64 -12.51
CA ALA A 585 15.39 -2.47 -11.71
C ALA A 585 14.50 -1.66 -10.74
N ASP A 586 14.97 -0.48 -10.33
CA ASP A 586 14.38 0.41 -9.33
C ASP A 586 13.71 1.66 -9.92
N ALA A 587 13.56 1.73 -11.25
CA ALA A 587 12.95 2.90 -11.88
C ALA A 587 11.49 3.10 -11.45
N ASP A 588 11.10 4.36 -11.30
CA ASP A 588 9.70 4.76 -11.13
C ASP A 588 8.97 4.68 -12.49
N PRO A 589 7.94 3.83 -12.64
CA PRO A 589 7.13 3.74 -13.86
C PRO A 589 6.52 5.07 -14.28
N SER A 590 6.20 5.96 -13.32
CA SER A 590 5.67 7.28 -13.64
C SER A 590 6.71 8.13 -14.39
N ALA A 591 7.97 8.09 -13.97
CA ALA A 591 9.07 8.78 -14.65
C ALA A 591 9.30 8.21 -16.05
N VAL A 592 9.32 6.88 -16.18
CA VAL A 592 9.48 6.21 -17.47
C VAL A 592 8.34 6.59 -18.41
N ALA A 593 7.09 6.59 -17.92
CA ALA A 593 5.91 6.97 -18.68
C ALA A 593 5.99 8.41 -19.19
N GLU A 594 6.37 9.35 -18.33
CA GLU A 594 6.48 10.77 -18.68
C GLU A 594 7.52 10.99 -19.79
N HIS A 595 8.74 10.46 -19.61
CA HIS A 595 9.80 10.56 -20.60
C HIS A 595 9.43 9.84 -21.91
N ALA A 596 8.82 8.65 -21.83
CA ALA A 596 8.35 7.93 -23.02
C ALA A 596 7.29 8.73 -23.79
N ARG A 597 6.34 9.36 -23.08
CA ARG A 597 5.29 10.21 -23.67
C ARG A 597 5.86 11.44 -24.35
N LEU A 598 6.70 12.20 -23.63
CA LEU A 598 7.38 13.39 -24.18
C LEU A 598 8.30 13.03 -25.36
N GLY A 599 8.86 11.82 -25.35
CA GLY A 599 9.67 11.28 -26.44
C GLY A 599 8.88 10.63 -27.58
N GLY A 600 7.56 10.50 -27.46
CA GLY A 600 6.68 9.89 -28.47
C GLY A 600 6.76 8.36 -28.57
N ASP A 601 7.32 7.67 -27.57
CA ASP A 601 7.32 6.20 -27.48
C ASP A 601 6.03 5.71 -26.82
N ARG A 602 4.97 5.56 -27.62
CA ARG A 602 3.61 5.24 -27.13
C ARG A 602 3.53 3.89 -26.40
N VAL A 603 4.30 2.89 -26.84
CA VAL A 603 4.26 1.54 -26.25
C VAL A 603 4.91 1.54 -24.88
N LEU A 604 6.11 2.12 -24.78
CA LEU A 604 6.80 2.24 -23.49
C LEU A 604 5.99 3.10 -22.50
N ALA A 605 5.38 4.18 -22.98
CA ALA A 605 4.51 5.03 -22.18
C ALA A 605 3.30 4.25 -21.63
N SER A 606 2.56 3.53 -22.49
CA SER A 606 1.40 2.74 -22.07
C SER A 606 1.74 1.66 -21.03
N VAL A 607 2.80 0.87 -21.26
CA VAL A 607 3.21 -0.18 -20.30
C VAL A 607 3.61 0.44 -18.96
N SER A 608 4.32 1.57 -18.99
CA SER A 608 4.79 2.24 -17.78
C SER A 608 3.64 2.92 -17.01
N LEU A 609 2.65 3.49 -17.72
CA LEU A 609 1.43 4.03 -17.11
C LEU A 609 0.60 2.95 -16.41
N ARG A 610 0.50 1.74 -16.97
CA ARG A 610 -0.15 0.61 -16.27
C ARG A 610 0.57 0.23 -14.99
N ALA A 611 1.90 0.15 -15.03
CA ALA A 611 2.70 -0.13 -13.84
C ALA A 611 2.57 0.99 -12.79
N ALA A 612 2.50 2.25 -13.21
CA ALA A 612 2.20 3.38 -12.33
C ALA A 612 0.78 3.28 -11.74
N ALA A 613 -0.22 2.93 -12.56
CA ALA A 613 -1.60 2.73 -12.12
C ALA A 613 -1.74 1.58 -11.11
N ALA A 614 -0.98 0.49 -11.29
CA ALA A 614 -0.93 -0.60 -10.34
C ALA A 614 -0.41 -0.12 -8.98
N ARG A 615 0.71 0.63 -8.95
CA ARG A 615 1.24 1.24 -7.71
C ARG A 615 0.25 2.23 -7.07
N ALA A 616 -0.44 3.03 -7.88
CA ALA A 616 -1.47 3.95 -7.38
C ALA A 616 -2.66 3.18 -6.76
N ALA A 617 -3.11 2.10 -7.40
CA ALA A 617 -4.19 1.25 -6.91
C ALA A 617 -3.81 0.48 -5.63
N GLU A 618 -2.57 0.03 -5.50
CA GLU A 618 -2.03 -0.58 -4.27
C GLU A 618 -2.08 0.37 -3.08
N ARG A 619 -1.94 1.68 -3.36
CA ARG A 619 -2.02 2.76 -2.38
C ARG A 619 -3.44 3.35 -2.26
N PHE A 620 -4.44 2.64 -2.79
CA PHE A 620 -5.86 2.99 -2.73
C PHE A 620 -6.28 4.26 -3.46
N ASP A 621 -5.43 4.83 -4.32
CA ASP A 621 -5.83 5.94 -5.18
C ASP A 621 -6.37 5.42 -6.50
N HIS A 622 -7.61 4.99 -6.39
CA HIS A 622 -8.35 4.52 -7.53
C HIS A 622 -8.73 5.65 -8.49
N ALA A 623 -8.64 6.92 -8.07
CA ALA A 623 -8.88 8.06 -8.97
C ALA A 623 -7.72 8.19 -9.95
N THR A 624 -6.51 8.31 -9.42
CA THR A 624 -5.31 8.45 -10.23
C THR A 624 -5.01 7.17 -11.01
N ALA A 625 -5.22 6.00 -10.42
CA ALA A 625 -5.10 4.74 -11.16
C ALA A 625 -6.03 4.72 -12.38
N GLU A 626 -7.26 5.22 -12.25
CA GLU A 626 -8.20 5.29 -13.38
C GLU A 626 -7.72 6.27 -14.45
N GLU A 627 -7.24 7.45 -14.07
CA GLU A 627 -6.70 8.46 -14.99
C GLU A 627 -5.49 7.93 -15.78
N LEU A 628 -4.55 7.26 -15.10
CA LEU A 628 -3.38 6.65 -15.72
C LEU A 628 -3.76 5.51 -16.67
N LEU A 629 -4.77 4.71 -16.32
CA LEU A 629 -5.29 3.65 -17.18
C LEU A 629 -6.05 4.20 -18.38
N ASP A 630 -6.79 5.30 -18.22
CA ASP A 630 -7.44 6.01 -19.32
C ASP A 630 -6.42 6.61 -20.30
N GLU A 631 -5.34 7.20 -19.79
CA GLU A 631 -4.23 7.69 -20.63
C GLU A 631 -3.52 6.52 -21.33
N SER A 632 -3.20 5.44 -20.60
CA SER A 632 -2.61 4.23 -21.18
C SER A 632 -3.47 3.67 -22.32
N PHE A 633 -4.78 3.54 -22.09
CA PHE A 633 -5.72 3.00 -23.08
C PHE A 633 -5.84 3.90 -24.30
N THR A 634 -5.78 5.23 -24.11
CA THR A 634 -5.76 6.20 -25.22
C THR A 634 -4.50 6.07 -26.06
N LEU A 635 -3.34 5.80 -25.43
CA LEU A 635 -2.08 5.59 -26.12
C LEU A 635 -2.05 4.27 -26.87
N VAL A 636 -2.45 3.17 -26.24
CA VAL A 636 -2.50 1.82 -26.82
C VAL A 636 -3.73 1.08 -26.27
N PRO A 637 -4.81 0.93 -27.06
CA PRO A 637 -5.97 0.16 -26.63
C PRO A 637 -5.67 -1.35 -26.60
N ASP A 638 -5.81 -1.97 -25.43
CA ASP A 638 -5.64 -3.42 -25.25
C ASP A 638 -6.56 -3.97 -24.14
N ASP A 639 -6.75 -5.29 -24.13
CA ASP A 639 -7.67 -5.95 -23.20
C ASP A 639 -7.16 -6.02 -21.77
N GLN A 640 -5.84 -6.00 -21.56
CA GLN A 640 -5.26 -5.99 -20.22
C GLN A 640 -5.54 -4.63 -19.54
N THR A 641 -5.32 -3.52 -20.25
CA THR A 641 -5.64 -2.18 -19.76
C THR A 641 -7.13 -2.04 -19.44
N ARG A 642 -8.02 -2.59 -20.29
CA ARG A 642 -9.48 -2.60 -20.00
C ARG A 642 -9.81 -3.33 -18.71
N LEU A 643 -9.25 -4.52 -18.51
CA LEU A 643 -9.52 -5.31 -17.30
C LEU A 643 -9.01 -4.61 -16.03
N GLU A 644 -7.82 -4.03 -16.07
CA GLU A 644 -7.26 -3.23 -14.98
C GLU A 644 -8.16 -2.02 -14.67
N ARG A 645 -8.65 -1.34 -15.73
CA ARG A 645 -9.57 -0.19 -15.61
C ARG A 645 -10.92 -0.60 -15.03
N ALA A 646 -11.48 -1.73 -15.44
CA ALA A 646 -12.70 -2.28 -14.87
C ALA A 646 -12.56 -2.50 -13.36
N ARG A 647 -11.46 -3.12 -12.91
CA ARG A 647 -11.18 -3.37 -11.49
C ARG A 647 -11.09 -2.07 -10.70
N VAL A 648 -10.40 -1.05 -11.22
CA VAL A 648 -10.30 0.26 -10.57
C VAL A 648 -11.67 0.96 -10.51
N ARG A 649 -12.45 0.91 -11.60
CA ARG A 649 -13.80 1.49 -11.67
C ARG A 649 -14.79 0.86 -10.69
N ILE A 650 -14.68 -0.45 -10.42
CA ILE A 650 -15.47 -1.11 -9.36
C ILE A 650 -15.17 -0.47 -8.00
N ARG A 651 -13.89 -0.28 -7.66
CA ARG A 651 -13.48 0.35 -6.39
C ARG A 651 -13.92 1.82 -6.30
N ARG A 652 -14.06 2.48 -7.45
CA ARG A 652 -14.55 3.87 -7.59
C ARG A 652 -16.07 4.01 -7.53
N GLY A 653 -16.82 2.91 -7.45
CA GLY A 653 -18.28 2.92 -7.53
C GLY A 653 -18.85 3.12 -8.94
N ARG A 654 -18.01 3.06 -9.98
CA ARG A 654 -18.38 3.27 -11.40
C ARG A 654 -18.76 1.95 -12.06
N TYR A 655 -19.77 1.27 -11.50
CA TYR A 655 -20.06 -0.13 -11.82
C TYR A 655 -20.43 -0.38 -13.28
N ARG A 656 -21.25 0.49 -13.89
CA ARG A 656 -21.62 0.34 -15.31
C ARG A 656 -20.44 0.48 -16.27
N ALA A 657 -19.60 1.49 -16.06
CA ALA A 657 -18.39 1.66 -16.86
C ALA A 657 -17.39 0.50 -16.65
N ALA A 658 -17.31 -0.05 -15.45
CA ALA A 658 -16.50 -1.23 -15.17
C ALA A 658 -17.00 -2.48 -15.91
N GLU A 659 -18.31 -2.71 -15.90
CA GLU A 659 -18.95 -3.81 -16.62
C GLU A 659 -18.70 -3.71 -18.12
N GLU A 660 -18.86 -2.51 -18.71
CA GLU A 660 -18.58 -2.28 -20.13
C GLU A 660 -17.12 -2.63 -20.50
N ASP A 661 -16.15 -2.17 -19.71
CA ASP A 661 -14.74 -2.50 -19.91
C ASP A 661 -14.46 -3.99 -19.83
N ALA A 662 -15.01 -4.65 -18.80
CA ALA A 662 -14.83 -6.07 -18.58
C ALA A 662 -15.42 -6.91 -19.72
N LEU A 663 -16.63 -6.57 -20.19
CA LEU A 663 -17.27 -7.26 -21.31
C LEU A 663 -16.56 -6.99 -22.65
N ALA A 664 -15.92 -5.83 -22.81
CA ALA A 664 -15.14 -5.49 -23.99
C ALA A 664 -13.75 -6.17 -24.04
N ALA A 665 -13.22 -6.64 -22.91
CA ALA A 665 -11.90 -7.27 -22.80
C ALA A 665 -11.92 -8.75 -23.27
N THR A 666 -12.24 -9.02 -24.54
CA THR A 666 -12.49 -10.38 -25.06
C THR A 666 -11.32 -11.36 -24.99
N GLY A 667 -10.08 -10.86 -25.02
CA GLY A 667 -8.86 -11.64 -24.90
C GLY A 667 -8.36 -11.84 -23.47
N ALA A 668 -9.05 -11.29 -22.46
CA ALA A 668 -8.61 -11.33 -21.06
C ALA A 668 -9.09 -12.56 -20.26
N GLY A 669 -9.62 -13.59 -20.94
CA GLY A 669 -9.97 -14.87 -20.29
C GLY A 669 -11.12 -14.79 -19.28
N PRO A 670 -11.22 -15.76 -18.35
CA PRO A 670 -12.27 -15.83 -17.33
C PRO A 670 -12.29 -14.66 -16.34
N GLU A 671 -11.17 -13.97 -16.13
CA GLU A 671 -11.03 -12.84 -15.20
C GLU A 671 -11.89 -11.64 -15.59
N ARG A 672 -12.20 -11.50 -16.88
CA ARG A 672 -13.13 -10.49 -17.38
C ARG A 672 -14.54 -10.71 -16.81
N TRP A 673 -14.97 -11.97 -16.73
CA TRP A 673 -16.30 -12.32 -16.24
C TRP A 673 -16.38 -12.12 -14.74
N GLU A 674 -15.31 -12.43 -14.00
CA GLU A 674 -15.21 -12.10 -12.59
C GLU A 674 -15.37 -10.60 -12.34
N ALA A 675 -14.68 -9.75 -13.11
CA ALA A 675 -14.80 -8.30 -12.97
C ALA A 675 -16.23 -7.80 -13.31
N ALA A 676 -16.82 -8.28 -14.41
CA ALA A 676 -18.20 -7.94 -14.76
C ALA A 676 -19.20 -8.39 -13.69
N ALA A 677 -19.00 -9.57 -13.10
CA ALA A 677 -19.85 -10.12 -12.05
C ALA A 677 -19.86 -9.23 -10.80
N TRP A 678 -18.68 -8.78 -10.35
CA TRP A 678 -18.57 -7.87 -9.20
C TRP A 678 -19.15 -6.49 -9.50
N ALA A 679 -18.92 -5.95 -10.70
CA ALA A 679 -19.53 -4.70 -11.13
C ALA A 679 -21.06 -4.79 -11.05
N ALA A 680 -21.66 -5.82 -11.64
CA ALA A 680 -23.11 -6.03 -11.59
C ALA A 680 -23.64 -6.24 -10.16
N TYR A 681 -22.91 -6.96 -9.31
CA TYR A 681 -23.30 -7.18 -7.91
C TYR A 681 -23.40 -5.89 -7.12
N PHE A 682 -22.38 -5.03 -7.21
CA PHE A 682 -22.38 -3.75 -6.49
C PHE A 682 -23.38 -2.74 -7.07
N ASP A 683 -23.70 -2.85 -8.36
CA ASP A 683 -24.82 -2.16 -9.01
C ASP A 683 -26.20 -2.77 -8.68
N ARG A 684 -26.25 -3.73 -7.74
CA ARG A 684 -27.45 -4.44 -7.27
C ARG A 684 -28.17 -5.29 -8.34
N ARG A 685 -27.52 -5.60 -9.47
CA ARG A 685 -28.06 -6.52 -10.49
C ARG A 685 -27.56 -7.94 -10.28
N PHE A 686 -28.09 -8.56 -9.25
CA PHE A 686 -27.63 -9.87 -8.82
C PHE A 686 -27.83 -10.98 -9.87
N GLY A 687 -28.79 -10.83 -10.79
CA GLY A 687 -29.06 -11.78 -11.87
C GLY A 687 -27.93 -11.81 -12.89
N ASP A 688 -27.56 -10.62 -13.39
CA ASP A 688 -26.42 -10.44 -14.29
C ASP A 688 -25.12 -10.86 -13.59
N ALA A 689 -24.94 -10.46 -12.32
CA ALA A 689 -23.79 -10.85 -11.52
C ALA A 689 -23.62 -12.37 -11.42
N THR A 690 -24.72 -13.10 -11.18
CA THR A 690 -24.72 -14.57 -11.13
C THR A 690 -24.39 -15.17 -12.50
N SER A 691 -24.96 -14.63 -13.58
CA SER A 691 -24.69 -15.11 -14.94
C SER A 691 -23.22 -14.98 -15.27
N TYR A 692 -22.63 -13.79 -15.06
CA TYR A 692 -21.21 -13.57 -15.32
C TYR A 692 -20.30 -14.44 -14.44
N ALA A 693 -20.63 -14.62 -13.16
CA ALA A 693 -19.87 -15.51 -12.30
C ALA A 693 -19.93 -16.97 -12.76
N ASP A 694 -21.09 -17.46 -13.20
CA ASP A 694 -21.24 -18.80 -13.77
C ASP A 694 -20.47 -18.94 -15.10
N ASP A 695 -20.48 -17.92 -15.98
CA ASP A 695 -19.69 -17.88 -17.21
C ASP A 695 -18.18 -17.91 -16.94
N GLY A 696 -17.72 -17.15 -15.93
CA GLY A 696 -16.34 -17.17 -15.47
C GLY A 696 -15.92 -18.54 -14.93
N ALA A 697 -16.78 -19.21 -14.16
CA ALA A 697 -16.53 -20.56 -13.65
C ALA A 697 -16.49 -21.62 -14.76
N LEU A 698 -17.30 -21.45 -15.81
CA LEU A 698 -17.29 -22.33 -16.99
C LEU A 698 -16.05 -22.12 -17.87
N GLY A 699 -15.59 -20.88 -18.00
CA GLY A 699 -14.41 -20.51 -18.80
C GLY A 699 -13.06 -20.63 -18.07
N ALA A 700 -13.06 -20.96 -16.77
CA ALA A 700 -11.85 -21.06 -15.97
C ALA A 700 -10.94 -22.24 -16.42
N GLU A 701 -9.66 -21.95 -16.63
CA GLU A 701 -8.65 -22.94 -17.01
C GLU A 701 -7.94 -23.56 -15.79
N ASP A 702 -8.07 -22.93 -14.62
CA ASP A 702 -7.46 -23.36 -13.36
C ASP A 702 -8.48 -23.41 -12.20
N ASP A 703 -8.20 -24.26 -11.21
CA ASP A 703 -9.08 -24.50 -10.07
C ASP A 703 -9.28 -23.26 -9.19
N ARG A 704 -8.30 -22.35 -9.15
CA ARG A 704 -8.36 -21.16 -8.30
C ARG A 704 -9.34 -20.15 -8.87
N THR A 705 -9.24 -19.84 -10.17
CA THR A 705 -10.17 -18.95 -10.87
C THR A 705 -11.59 -19.50 -10.84
N ARG A 706 -11.74 -20.81 -11.09
CA ARG A 706 -13.02 -21.50 -10.99
C ARG A 706 -13.63 -21.36 -9.59
N THR A 707 -12.84 -21.59 -8.55
CA THR A 707 -13.26 -21.47 -7.15
C THR A 707 -13.76 -20.07 -6.84
N ARG A 708 -13.00 -19.02 -7.19
CA ARG A 708 -13.39 -17.62 -6.95
C ARG A 708 -14.71 -17.26 -7.63
N CYS A 709 -14.90 -17.70 -8.87
CA CYS A 709 -16.15 -17.50 -9.60
C CYS A 709 -17.33 -18.25 -8.95
N LEU A 710 -17.12 -19.48 -8.46
CA LEU A 710 -18.15 -20.24 -7.75
C LEU A 710 -18.51 -19.62 -6.40
N VAL A 711 -17.54 -19.08 -5.65
CA VAL A 711 -17.80 -18.34 -4.40
C VAL A 711 -18.64 -17.09 -4.69
N ALA A 712 -18.26 -16.31 -5.70
CA ALA A 712 -18.99 -15.12 -6.12
C ALA A 712 -20.44 -15.47 -6.53
N SER A 713 -20.61 -16.46 -7.42
CA SER A 713 -21.93 -16.97 -7.84
C SER A 713 -22.77 -17.41 -6.65
N GLY A 714 -22.20 -18.21 -5.74
CA GLY A 714 -22.87 -18.66 -4.53
C GLY A 714 -23.32 -17.51 -3.61
N ARG A 715 -22.46 -16.51 -3.41
CA ARG A 715 -22.76 -15.29 -2.64
C ARG A 715 -23.88 -14.48 -3.29
N PHE A 716 -23.90 -14.35 -4.61
CA PHE A 716 -24.91 -13.55 -5.33
C PHE A 716 -26.28 -14.23 -5.29
N LEU A 717 -26.33 -15.54 -5.53
CA LEU A 717 -27.53 -16.35 -5.36
C LEU A 717 -28.07 -16.27 -3.93
N HIS A 718 -27.18 -16.29 -2.94
CA HIS A 718 -27.57 -16.15 -1.54
C HIS A 718 -28.16 -14.75 -1.26
N ALA A 719 -27.54 -13.69 -1.79
CA ALA A 719 -28.06 -12.33 -1.67
C ALA A 719 -29.48 -12.20 -2.24
N GLN A 720 -29.79 -12.90 -3.33
CA GLN A 720 -31.12 -12.96 -3.96
C GLN A 720 -32.14 -13.88 -3.26
N GLY A 721 -31.68 -14.82 -2.45
CA GLY A 721 -32.55 -15.78 -1.74
C GLY A 721 -32.67 -17.15 -2.40
N ASP A 722 -31.90 -17.47 -3.45
CA ASP A 722 -31.81 -18.83 -4.00
C ASP A 722 -30.82 -19.67 -3.18
N LEU A 723 -31.23 -20.03 -1.96
CA LEU A 723 -30.37 -20.73 -1.00
C LEU A 723 -29.93 -22.11 -1.51
N ALA A 724 -30.76 -22.77 -2.31
CA ALA A 724 -30.48 -24.11 -2.82
C ALA A 724 -29.37 -24.10 -3.87
N ARG A 725 -29.41 -23.16 -4.84
CA ARG A 725 -28.30 -23.01 -5.81
C ARG A 725 -27.07 -22.43 -5.15
N ALA A 726 -27.22 -21.48 -4.23
CA ALA A 726 -26.11 -20.90 -3.48
C ALA A 726 -25.31 -21.97 -2.73
N ALA A 727 -25.98 -22.87 -2.01
CA ALA A 727 -25.33 -23.98 -1.30
C ALA A 727 -24.52 -24.86 -2.26
N ARG A 728 -25.11 -25.28 -3.39
CA ARG A 728 -24.40 -26.11 -4.39
C ARG A 728 -23.15 -25.44 -4.93
N ARG A 729 -23.17 -24.13 -5.18
CA ARG A 729 -22.02 -23.37 -5.68
C ARG A 729 -20.92 -23.26 -4.62
N LEU A 730 -21.29 -22.93 -3.38
CA LEU A 730 -20.35 -22.77 -2.27
C LEU A 730 -19.73 -24.10 -1.81
N GLU A 731 -20.50 -25.19 -1.81
CA GLU A 731 -19.99 -26.54 -1.53
C GLU A 731 -19.00 -27.01 -2.59
N ALA A 732 -19.30 -26.75 -3.87
CA ALA A 732 -18.38 -27.03 -4.97
C ALA A 732 -17.08 -26.20 -4.82
N ALA A 733 -17.20 -24.90 -4.54
CA ALA A 733 -16.04 -24.05 -4.29
C ALA A 733 -15.20 -24.55 -3.11
N LEU A 734 -15.82 -24.87 -1.97
CA LEU A 734 -15.13 -25.31 -0.76
C LEU A 734 -14.36 -26.63 -0.96
N LYS A 735 -14.83 -27.49 -1.88
CA LYS A 735 -14.14 -28.74 -2.22
C LYS A 735 -12.80 -28.49 -2.93
N ASP A 736 -12.78 -27.52 -3.84
CA ASP A 736 -11.64 -27.24 -4.71
C ASP A 736 -10.71 -26.15 -4.13
N ALA A 737 -11.21 -25.36 -3.16
CA ALA A 737 -10.49 -24.25 -2.55
C ALA A 737 -9.35 -24.66 -1.60
N SER A 738 -8.25 -23.90 -1.65
CA SER A 738 -7.12 -23.97 -0.72
C SER A 738 -6.79 -22.58 -0.14
N GLY A 739 -6.00 -22.54 0.95
CA GLY A 739 -5.55 -21.29 1.56
C GLY A 739 -6.69 -20.33 1.94
N GLU A 740 -6.57 -19.08 1.52
CA GLU A 740 -7.53 -18.00 1.82
C GLU A 740 -8.88 -18.19 1.11
N ASP A 741 -8.88 -18.68 -0.15
CA ASP A 741 -10.12 -18.93 -0.92
C ASP A 741 -11.02 -19.94 -0.19
N ARG A 742 -10.42 -20.89 0.55
CA ARG A 742 -11.15 -21.86 1.37
C ARG A 742 -11.85 -21.21 2.56
N LEU A 743 -11.21 -20.23 3.19
CA LEU A 743 -11.79 -19.49 4.31
C LEU A 743 -12.98 -18.65 3.84
N GLU A 744 -12.88 -18.00 2.68
CA GLU A 744 -13.99 -17.22 2.14
C GLU A 744 -15.19 -18.12 1.74
N ALA A 745 -14.94 -19.24 1.06
CA ALA A 745 -15.97 -20.22 0.73
C ALA A 745 -16.66 -20.76 1.99
N ALA A 746 -15.88 -21.11 3.02
CA ALA A 746 -16.41 -21.56 4.31
C ALA A 746 -17.24 -20.48 5.00
N ALA A 747 -16.79 -19.21 4.99
CA ALA A 747 -17.52 -18.09 5.59
C ALA A 747 -18.92 -17.97 4.98
N TRP A 748 -19.02 -17.87 3.66
CA TRP A 748 -20.32 -17.67 3.00
C TRP A 748 -21.22 -18.90 3.10
N LEU A 749 -20.66 -20.12 3.03
CA LEU A 749 -21.44 -21.35 3.28
C LEU A 749 -21.96 -21.39 4.72
N GLY A 750 -21.13 -20.99 5.69
CA GLY A 750 -21.53 -20.88 7.10
C GLY A 750 -22.64 -19.85 7.32
N VAL A 751 -22.57 -18.67 6.68
CA VAL A 751 -23.65 -17.66 6.72
C VAL A 751 -24.94 -18.19 6.09
N LEU A 752 -24.84 -18.98 5.02
CA LEU A 752 -26.00 -19.65 4.41
C LEU A 752 -26.62 -20.66 5.38
N HIS A 753 -25.83 -21.51 6.02
CA HIS A 753 -26.31 -22.46 7.03
C HIS A 753 -26.93 -21.75 8.24
N ALA A 754 -26.36 -20.63 8.68
CA ALA A 754 -26.92 -19.81 9.75
C ALA A 754 -28.33 -19.32 9.40
N HIS A 755 -28.55 -18.86 8.17
CA HIS A 755 -29.88 -18.46 7.68
C HIS A 755 -30.87 -19.62 7.57
N ARG A 756 -30.38 -20.85 7.38
CA ARG A 756 -31.20 -22.07 7.36
C ARG A 756 -31.37 -22.70 8.75
N SER A 757 -30.85 -22.05 9.79
CA SER A 757 -30.83 -22.53 11.18
C SER A 757 -30.11 -23.88 11.37
N ASN A 758 -29.14 -24.21 10.50
CA ASN A 758 -28.27 -25.37 10.67
C ASN A 758 -27.10 -25.00 11.61
N VAL A 759 -27.37 -25.03 12.92
CA VAL A 759 -26.47 -24.49 13.96
C VAL A 759 -25.07 -25.11 13.92
N ASP A 760 -24.97 -26.44 13.91
CA ASP A 760 -23.70 -27.14 14.04
C ASP A 760 -22.81 -26.94 12.80
N GLU A 761 -23.38 -27.11 11.60
CA GLU A 761 -22.67 -26.84 10.35
C GLU A 761 -22.23 -25.39 10.25
N ALA A 762 -23.10 -24.43 10.56
CA ALA A 762 -22.78 -23.01 10.52
C ALA A 762 -21.60 -22.68 11.45
N LEU A 763 -21.65 -23.09 12.74
CA LEU A 763 -20.57 -22.82 13.68
C LEU A 763 -19.25 -23.48 13.26
N SER A 764 -19.30 -24.70 12.70
CA SER A 764 -18.11 -25.40 12.22
C SER A 764 -17.38 -24.63 11.09
N LEU A 765 -18.15 -24.02 10.20
CA LEU A 765 -17.65 -23.29 9.03
C LEU A 765 -17.23 -21.85 9.36
N LEU A 766 -17.91 -21.19 10.30
CA LEU A 766 -17.62 -19.79 10.68
C LEU A 766 -16.44 -19.65 11.66
N ARG A 767 -16.23 -20.64 12.54
CA ARG A 767 -15.19 -20.58 13.58
C ARG A 767 -13.75 -20.38 13.05
N PRO A 768 -13.31 -21.00 11.94
CA PRO A 768 -11.99 -20.75 11.40
C PRO A 768 -11.77 -19.28 10.99
N VAL A 769 -12.82 -18.59 10.53
CA VAL A 769 -12.77 -17.24 9.92
C VAL A 769 -12.86 -16.12 10.96
N THR A 770 -13.31 -16.44 12.18
CA THR A 770 -13.47 -15.48 13.29
C THR A 770 -12.27 -15.43 14.23
N ARG A 771 -11.18 -16.15 13.93
CA ARG A 771 -9.97 -16.15 14.77
C ARG A 771 -9.24 -14.80 14.70
N PRO A 772 -8.71 -14.29 15.83
CA PRO A 772 -7.83 -13.12 15.84
C PRO A 772 -6.62 -13.34 14.91
N GLY A 773 -6.25 -12.32 14.13
CA GLY A 773 -5.09 -12.36 13.23
C GLY A 773 -5.38 -12.73 11.77
N ILE A 774 -6.64 -12.98 11.39
CA ILE A 774 -7.01 -13.10 9.97
C ILE A 774 -7.01 -11.70 9.34
N SER A 775 -6.25 -11.58 8.25
CA SER A 775 -5.89 -10.32 7.59
C SER A 775 -7.10 -9.46 7.20
N VAL A 776 -6.89 -8.13 7.17
CA VAL A 776 -7.83 -7.10 6.68
C VAL A 776 -8.27 -7.38 5.24
N THR A 777 -7.52 -8.21 4.52
CA THR A 777 -7.79 -8.59 3.14
C THR A 777 -9.22 -9.12 2.92
N HIS A 778 -9.75 -9.92 3.84
CA HIS A 778 -11.09 -10.54 3.68
C HIS A 778 -12.13 -9.92 4.61
N THR A 779 -12.19 -8.58 4.65
CA THR A 779 -13.07 -7.89 5.60
C THR A 779 -14.56 -8.26 5.47
N PRO A 780 -15.20 -8.35 4.28
CA PRO A 780 -16.60 -8.78 4.22
C PRO A 780 -16.85 -10.17 4.79
N ALA A 781 -16.02 -11.15 4.41
CA ALA A 781 -16.17 -12.52 4.85
C ALA A 781 -15.97 -12.63 6.36
N SER A 782 -14.93 -11.99 6.92
CA SER A 782 -14.67 -11.98 8.36
C SER A 782 -15.74 -11.23 9.17
N MET A 783 -16.19 -10.05 8.71
CA MET A 783 -17.24 -9.30 9.39
C MET A 783 -18.57 -10.06 9.35
N HIS A 784 -18.96 -10.64 8.21
CA HIS A 784 -20.17 -11.47 8.14
C HIS A 784 -20.03 -12.74 8.96
N ALA A 785 -18.88 -13.40 8.94
CA ALA A 785 -18.66 -14.60 9.75
C ALA A 785 -18.79 -14.31 11.25
N LEU A 786 -18.25 -13.18 11.72
CA LEU A 786 -18.36 -12.77 13.12
C LEU A 786 -19.80 -12.43 13.50
N LEU A 787 -20.49 -11.64 12.68
CA LEU A 787 -21.91 -11.30 12.89
C LEU A 787 -22.78 -12.56 12.93
N PHE A 788 -22.60 -13.47 11.97
CA PHE A 788 -23.42 -14.67 11.86
C PHE A 788 -23.01 -15.78 12.81
N THR A 789 -21.79 -15.74 13.38
CA THR A 789 -21.43 -16.56 14.54
C THR A 789 -22.29 -16.16 15.73
N GLY A 790 -22.37 -14.84 16.03
CA GLY A 790 -23.26 -14.31 17.08
C GLY A 790 -24.72 -14.66 16.82
N HIS A 791 -25.21 -14.48 15.59
CA HIS A 791 -26.58 -14.87 15.21
C HIS A 791 -26.85 -16.36 15.44
N THR A 792 -25.93 -17.24 15.03
CA THR A 792 -26.09 -18.69 15.15
C THR A 792 -26.07 -19.13 16.63
N LEU A 793 -25.21 -18.52 17.45
CA LEU A 793 -25.18 -18.75 18.90
C LEU A 793 -26.50 -18.34 19.56
N ALA A 794 -27.07 -17.19 19.16
CA ALA A 794 -28.37 -16.77 19.63
C ALA A 794 -29.48 -17.73 19.16
N VAL A 795 -29.47 -18.18 17.90
CA VAL A 795 -30.40 -19.23 17.41
C VAL A 795 -30.29 -20.51 18.26
N ALA A 796 -29.09 -20.86 18.73
CA ALA A 796 -28.87 -21.99 19.65
C ALA A 796 -29.24 -21.70 21.12
N GLY A 797 -29.77 -20.52 21.44
CA GLY A 797 -30.11 -20.11 22.80
C GLY A 797 -28.89 -19.88 23.71
N ARG A 798 -27.75 -19.46 23.14
CA ARG A 798 -26.52 -19.07 23.85
C ARG A 798 -26.38 -17.55 23.86
N GLY A 799 -27.20 -16.88 24.68
CA GLY A 799 -27.35 -15.43 24.66
C GLY A 799 -26.07 -14.65 25.02
N ASP A 800 -25.36 -15.07 26.07
CA ASP A 800 -24.14 -14.40 26.53
C ASP A 800 -23.01 -14.47 25.49
N ASP A 801 -22.79 -15.65 24.91
CA ASP A 801 -21.81 -15.86 23.84
C ASP A 801 -22.14 -15.03 22.59
N ALA A 802 -23.44 -14.89 22.27
CA ALA A 802 -23.88 -14.08 21.14
C ALA A 802 -23.60 -12.59 21.36
N LEU A 803 -23.89 -12.05 22.56
CA LEU A 803 -23.59 -10.66 22.92
C LEU A 803 -22.09 -10.38 22.85
N ALA A 804 -21.25 -11.30 23.34
CA ALA A 804 -19.80 -11.17 23.23
C ALA A 804 -19.31 -11.12 21.77
N CYS A 805 -19.92 -11.90 20.87
CA CYS A 805 -19.63 -11.85 19.43
C CYS A 805 -20.02 -10.50 18.81
N PHE A 806 -21.18 -9.95 19.15
CA PHE A 806 -21.64 -8.66 18.62
C PHE A 806 -20.83 -7.46 19.18
N ALA A 807 -20.37 -7.54 20.42
CA ALA A 807 -19.42 -6.57 20.97
C ALA A 807 -18.09 -6.62 20.21
N SER A 808 -17.56 -7.82 19.98
CA SER A 808 -16.35 -8.02 19.17
C SER A 808 -16.51 -7.52 17.74
N TYR A 809 -17.68 -7.77 17.12
CA TYR A 809 -18.02 -7.23 15.81
C TYR A 809 -17.97 -5.70 15.78
N THR A 810 -18.61 -5.05 16.75
CA THR A 810 -18.68 -3.59 16.83
C THR A 810 -17.30 -2.97 17.04
N ALA A 811 -16.47 -3.60 17.89
CA ALA A 811 -15.08 -3.21 18.06
C ALA A 811 -14.28 -3.34 16.76
N GLU A 812 -14.47 -4.42 16.00
CA GLU A 812 -13.81 -4.62 14.70
C GLU A 812 -14.27 -3.60 13.64
N VAL A 813 -15.56 -3.24 13.61
CA VAL A 813 -16.06 -2.17 12.73
C VAL A 813 -15.35 -0.85 13.02
N ALA A 814 -15.26 -0.47 14.30
CA ALA A 814 -14.61 0.76 14.73
C ALA A 814 -13.10 0.73 14.44
N ARG A 815 -12.43 -0.40 14.73
CA ARG A 815 -10.99 -0.59 14.50
C ARG A 815 -10.63 -0.46 13.02
N ARG A 816 -11.42 -1.09 12.14
CA ARG A 816 -11.21 -1.08 10.68
C ARG A 816 -11.73 0.17 9.99
N ASP A 817 -12.48 1.05 10.69
CA ASP A 817 -13.11 2.27 10.14
C ASP A 817 -13.99 1.97 8.91
N VAL A 818 -14.87 0.97 9.04
CA VAL A 818 -15.73 0.47 7.96
C VAL A 818 -17.22 0.81 8.18
N PRO A 819 -17.64 2.07 7.96
CA PRO A 819 -18.96 2.56 8.37
C PRO A 819 -20.14 1.80 7.74
N ARG A 820 -19.97 1.19 6.56
CA ARG A 820 -21.00 0.32 5.93
C ARG A 820 -21.43 -0.91 6.75
N PHE A 821 -20.64 -1.26 7.77
CA PHE A 821 -20.92 -2.36 8.70
C PHE A 821 -21.41 -1.85 10.07
N ALA A 822 -21.48 -0.54 10.29
CA ALA A 822 -21.96 0.06 11.53
C ALA A 822 -23.45 -0.28 11.79
N GLY A 823 -23.85 -0.19 13.07
CA GLY A 823 -25.23 -0.44 13.52
C GLY A 823 -25.66 -1.91 13.55
N ARG A 824 -25.08 -2.80 12.71
CA ARG A 824 -25.47 -4.21 12.63
C ARG A 824 -25.27 -4.96 13.95
N GLY A 825 -24.09 -4.88 14.54
CA GLY A 825 -23.78 -5.57 15.80
C GLY A 825 -24.70 -5.14 16.94
N VAL A 826 -24.91 -3.82 17.07
CA VAL A 826 -25.79 -3.23 18.09
C VAL A 826 -27.24 -3.70 17.90
N ASN A 827 -27.77 -3.66 16.66
CA ASN A 827 -29.14 -4.10 16.39
C ASN A 827 -29.36 -5.60 16.74
N PHE A 828 -28.42 -6.46 16.33
CA PHE A 828 -28.49 -7.88 16.68
C PHE A 828 -28.32 -8.12 18.18
N GLY A 829 -27.50 -7.30 18.87
CA GLY A 829 -27.38 -7.30 20.32
C GLY A 829 -28.70 -6.95 21.00
N GLY A 830 -29.41 -5.92 20.52
CA GLY A 830 -30.75 -5.55 21.01
C GLY A 830 -31.77 -6.69 20.87
N TRP A 831 -31.71 -7.40 19.74
CA TRP A 831 -32.53 -8.60 19.51
C TRP A 831 -32.27 -9.73 20.51
N VAL A 832 -31.03 -9.90 20.98
CA VAL A 832 -30.69 -10.85 22.04
C VAL A 832 -31.17 -10.34 23.40
N LEU A 833 -30.80 -9.10 23.77
CA LEU A 833 -31.14 -8.49 25.06
C LEU A 833 -32.63 -8.54 25.38
N ARG A 834 -33.48 -8.20 24.40
CA ARG A 834 -34.94 -8.22 24.59
C ARG A 834 -35.48 -9.62 24.90
N ASN A 835 -34.89 -10.68 24.36
CA ASN A 835 -35.30 -12.07 24.62
C ASN A 835 -34.70 -12.61 25.92
N LEU A 836 -33.71 -11.92 26.51
CA LEU A 836 -33.16 -12.15 27.84
C LEU A 836 -33.85 -11.30 28.93
N GLY A 837 -35.02 -10.71 28.65
CA GLY A 837 -35.78 -9.88 29.58
C GLY A 837 -35.28 -8.44 29.74
N ALA A 838 -34.13 -8.08 29.16
CA ALA A 838 -33.58 -6.72 29.17
C ALA A 838 -34.23 -5.84 28.07
N THR A 839 -35.56 -5.72 28.11
CA THR A 839 -36.35 -5.10 27.02
C THR A 839 -35.99 -3.65 26.75
N SER A 840 -35.78 -2.81 27.78
CA SER A 840 -35.43 -1.39 27.59
C SER A 840 -34.08 -1.23 26.88
N ALA A 841 -33.05 -1.94 27.38
CA ALA A 841 -31.72 -1.94 26.75
C ALA A 841 -31.76 -2.46 25.30
N GLY A 842 -32.65 -3.42 25.02
CA GLY A 842 -32.91 -3.88 23.66
C GLY A 842 -33.46 -2.77 22.75
N VAL A 843 -34.47 -2.03 23.21
CA VAL A 843 -35.04 -0.89 22.47
C VAL A 843 -34.00 0.20 22.24
N ASP A 844 -33.25 0.58 23.29
CA ASP A 844 -32.19 1.59 23.19
C ASP A 844 -31.16 1.21 22.11
N ALA A 845 -30.77 -0.06 22.04
CA ALA A 845 -29.86 -0.57 21.02
C ALA A 845 -30.45 -0.50 19.59
N HIS A 846 -31.76 -0.75 19.42
CA HIS A 846 -32.42 -0.60 18.12
C HIS A 846 -32.51 0.87 17.70
N GLU A 847 -32.77 1.79 18.62
CA GLU A 847 -32.78 3.23 18.37
C GLU A 847 -31.38 3.76 18.03
N GLU A 848 -30.34 3.29 18.73
CA GLU A 848 -28.94 3.57 18.40
C GLU A 848 -28.59 3.08 16.99
N ALA A 849 -29.05 1.87 16.63
CA ALA A 849 -28.84 1.33 15.29
C ALA A 849 -29.51 2.19 14.21
N VAL A 850 -30.70 2.76 14.46
CA VAL A 850 -31.35 3.72 13.54
C VAL A 850 -30.54 5.01 13.43
N ALA A 851 -30.08 5.56 14.56
CA ALA A 851 -29.29 6.79 14.54
C ALA A 851 -27.95 6.61 13.80
N ALA A 852 -27.36 5.42 13.87
CA ALA A 852 -26.10 5.09 13.20
C ALA A 852 -26.17 5.09 11.65
N VAL A 853 -27.37 5.01 11.06
CA VAL A 853 -27.57 5.02 9.59
C VAL A 853 -28.02 6.37 9.02
N ASP A 854 -28.30 7.38 9.85
CA ASP A 854 -28.76 8.70 9.38
C ASP A 854 -27.68 9.45 8.56
N ASP A 855 -26.39 9.14 8.77
CA ASP A 855 -25.26 9.74 8.04
C ASP A 855 -24.75 8.89 6.85
N VAL A 856 -25.15 7.61 6.75
CA VAL A 856 -24.73 6.67 5.70
C VAL A 856 -25.93 5.79 5.34
N VAL A 857 -26.58 6.05 4.20
CA VAL A 857 -27.80 5.32 3.79
C VAL A 857 -27.50 3.84 3.57
N ILE A 858 -27.76 3.01 4.58
CA ILE A 858 -27.70 1.53 4.51
C ILE A 858 -29.12 1.01 4.79
N PRO A 859 -29.96 0.89 3.75
CA PRO A 859 -31.37 0.53 3.93
C PRO A 859 -31.57 -0.77 4.71
N GLU A 860 -30.67 -1.74 4.55
CA GLU A 860 -30.79 -3.04 5.22
C GLU A 860 -30.74 -2.96 6.76
N VAL A 861 -29.94 -2.04 7.32
CA VAL A 861 -29.84 -1.86 8.79
C VAL A 861 -31.04 -1.11 9.33
N LEU A 862 -31.46 -0.06 8.61
CA LEU A 862 -32.64 0.73 8.96
C LEU A 862 -33.89 -0.15 9.00
N VAL A 863 -34.13 -0.94 7.95
CA VAL A 863 -35.28 -1.86 7.88
C VAL A 863 -35.25 -2.85 9.04
N ALA A 864 -34.10 -3.50 9.28
CA ALA A 864 -33.97 -4.49 10.35
C ALA A 864 -34.26 -3.90 11.74
N ALA A 865 -33.77 -2.69 12.02
CA ALA A 865 -33.99 -2.02 13.30
C ALA A 865 -35.45 -1.56 13.47
N LEU A 866 -36.09 -1.05 12.41
CA LEU A 866 -37.51 -0.71 12.43
C LEU A 866 -38.39 -1.94 12.67
N GLU A 867 -38.05 -3.08 12.06
CA GLU A 867 -38.73 -4.36 12.32
C GLU A 867 -38.56 -4.80 13.79
N ASP A 868 -37.38 -4.67 14.38
CA ASP A 868 -37.17 -5.03 15.79
C ASP A 868 -37.90 -4.09 16.76
N LEU A 869 -37.98 -2.79 16.44
CA LEU A 869 -38.81 -1.82 17.17
C LEU A 869 -40.31 -2.13 17.02
N ALA A 870 -40.76 -2.55 15.84
CA ALA A 870 -42.15 -2.96 15.61
C ALA A 870 -42.51 -4.20 16.44
N ASP A 871 -41.64 -5.20 16.51
CA ASP A 871 -41.85 -6.36 17.37
C ASP A 871 -41.91 -5.97 18.85
N ALA A 872 -41.12 -4.99 19.30
CA ALA A 872 -41.22 -4.46 20.66
C ALA A 872 -42.61 -3.84 20.93
N ARG A 873 -43.20 -3.15 19.95
CA ARG A 873 -44.59 -2.63 20.04
C ARG A 873 -45.63 -3.74 20.07
N ILE A 874 -45.48 -4.78 19.24
CA ILE A 874 -46.35 -5.96 19.26
C ILE A 874 -46.34 -6.62 20.64
N ARG A 875 -45.15 -6.81 21.23
CA ARG A 875 -45.01 -7.41 22.57
C ARG A 875 -45.56 -6.52 23.69
N ALA A 876 -45.60 -5.21 23.49
CA ALA A 876 -46.22 -4.26 24.41
C ALA A 876 -47.75 -4.14 24.25
N GLY A 877 -48.34 -4.78 23.23
CA GLY A 877 -49.78 -4.69 22.95
C GLY A 877 -50.19 -3.43 22.19
N ASP A 878 -49.28 -2.82 21.42
CA ASP A 878 -49.47 -1.58 20.65
C ASP A 878 -49.47 -1.89 19.12
N PRO A 879 -50.59 -2.34 18.53
CA PRO A 879 -50.65 -2.70 17.12
C PRO A 879 -50.54 -1.50 16.18
N ASP A 880 -51.02 -0.32 16.58
CA ASP A 880 -50.96 0.89 15.75
C ASP A 880 -49.51 1.41 15.66
N GLY A 881 -48.80 1.46 16.80
CA GLY A 881 -47.37 1.80 16.84
C GLY A 881 -46.51 0.80 16.08
N ALA A 882 -46.84 -0.50 16.15
CA ALA A 882 -46.17 -1.52 15.35
C ALA A 882 -46.38 -1.28 13.84
N THR A 883 -47.62 -1.08 13.41
CA THR A 883 -47.97 -0.86 11.99
C THR A 883 -47.26 0.37 11.42
N ALA A 884 -47.21 1.48 12.17
CA ALA A 884 -46.49 2.68 11.73
C ALA A 884 -44.99 2.45 11.49
N LEU A 885 -44.35 1.61 12.32
CA LEU A 885 -42.95 1.22 12.14
C LEU A 885 -42.76 0.27 10.95
N LEU A 886 -43.66 -0.70 10.78
CA LEU A 886 -43.65 -1.64 9.64
C LEU A 886 -43.85 -0.92 8.30
N ASP A 887 -44.72 0.11 8.25
CA ASP A 887 -44.90 0.92 7.05
C ASP A 887 -43.64 1.71 6.69
N ARG A 888 -42.93 2.25 7.69
CA ARG A 888 -41.61 2.88 7.47
C ARG A 888 -40.58 1.87 6.98
N ALA A 889 -40.55 0.66 7.56
CA ALA A 889 -39.66 -0.41 7.12
C ALA A 889 -39.96 -0.82 5.67
N ARG A 890 -41.24 -0.98 5.31
CA ARG A 890 -41.69 -1.28 3.95
C ARG A 890 -41.29 -0.20 2.96
N ALA A 891 -41.42 1.07 3.34
CA ALA A 891 -41.00 2.20 2.51
C ALA A 891 -39.48 2.26 2.28
N ALA A 892 -38.68 1.72 3.20
CA ALA A 892 -37.23 1.60 3.05
C ALA A 892 -36.79 0.31 2.32
N LEU A 893 -37.68 -0.68 2.18
CA LEU A 893 -37.44 -1.94 1.47
C LEU A 893 -37.60 -1.77 -0.06
N VAL A 894 -36.78 -0.90 -0.67
CA VAL A 894 -36.84 -0.57 -2.10
C VAL A 894 -35.62 -1.08 -2.85
N GLY A 895 -35.84 -1.68 -4.01
CA GLY A 895 -34.80 -2.20 -4.90
C GLY A 895 -34.21 -3.54 -4.46
N ASP A 896 -33.13 -3.94 -5.11
CA ASP A 896 -32.44 -5.20 -4.86
C ASP A 896 -31.50 -5.07 -3.64
N LEU A 897 -32.06 -5.30 -2.45
CA LEU A 897 -31.34 -5.28 -1.19
C LEU A 897 -30.57 -6.59 -0.94
N VAL A 898 -29.36 -6.51 -0.35
CA VAL A 898 -28.60 -7.71 -0.02
C VAL A 898 -29.32 -8.44 1.11
N PHE A 899 -29.75 -9.68 0.84
CA PHE A 899 -30.63 -10.45 1.72
C PHE A 899 -32.00 -9.80 1.97
N GLY A 900 -32.50 -8.99 1.02
CA GLY A 900 -33.81 -8.34 1.11
C GLY A 900 -34.95 -9.33 1.32
N TRP A 901 -34.84 -10.54 0.78
CA TRP A 901 -35.78 -11.64 1.00
C TRP A 901 -35.98 -11.97 2.49
N ARG A 902 -34.93 -11.86 3.32
CA ARG A 902 -34.99 -12.17 4.76
C ARG A 902 -35.71 -11.07 5.53
N LEU A 903 -35.45 -9.81 5.16
CA LEU A 903 -36.15 -8.64 5.73
C LEU A 903 -37.64 -8.75 5.37
N GLN A 904 -37.96 -9.01 4.11
CA GLN A 904 -39.34 -9.22 3.67
C GLN A 904 -40.07 -10.32 4.45
N MET A 905 -39.42 -11.47 4.70
CA MET A 905 -40.01 -12.54 5.52
C MET A 905 -40.25 -12.11 6.97
N LYS A 906 -39.33 -11.33 7.57
CA LYS A 906 -39.52 -10.80 8.92
C LYS A 906 -40.65 -9.78 8.97
N LEU A 907 -40.68 -8.84 8.01
CA LEU A 907 -41.75 -7.87 7.84
C LEU A 907 -43.12 -8.56 7.74
N GLN A 908 -43.25 -9.60 6.90
CA GLN A 908 -44.50 -10.37 6.77
C GLN A 908 -44.90 -11.09 8.06
N LEU A 909 -43.94 -11.62 8.82
CA LEU A 909 -44.22 -12.26 10.10
C LEU A 909 -44.78 -11.25 11.11
N LEU A 910 -44.15 -10.08 11.19
CA LEU A 910 -44.57 -9.00 12.08
C LEU A 910 -45.90 -8.37 11.65
N ASP A 911 -46.14 -8.23 10.34
CA ASP A 911 -47.44 -7.81 9.78
C ASP A 911 -48.55 -8.76 10.25
N ALA A 912 -48.34 -10.08 10.11
CA ALA A 912 -49.33 -11.06 10.53
C ALA A 912 -49.59 -11.00 12.05
N GLN A 913 -48.55 -10.79 12.87
CA GLN A 913 -48.69 -10.63 14.31
C GLN A 913 -49.40 -9.33 14.69
N ALA A 914 -49.09 -8.20 14.04
CA ALA A 914 -49.74 -6.91 14.26
C ALA A 914 -51.22 -6.95 13.86
N LEU A 915 -51.56 -7.55 12.72
CA LEU A 915 -52.95 -7.78 12.28
C LEU A 915 -53.74 -8.63 13.27
N LEU A 916 -53.14 -9.73 13.75
CA LEU A 916 -53.78 -10.60 14.74
C LEU A 916 -54.02 -9.86 16.06
N LEU A 917 -53.04 -9.07 16.52
CA LEU A 917 -53.14 -8.24 17.71
C LEU A 917 -54.22 -7.16 17.57
N GLY A 918 -54.32 -6.54 16.38
CA GLY A 918 -55.34 -5.55 16.02
C GLY A 918 -56.73 -6.12 15.76
N GLY A 919 -56.92 -7.45 15.85
CA GLY A 919 -58.22 -8.12 15.72
C GLY A 919 -58.61 -8.51 14.30
N SER A 920 -57.72 -8.39 13.32
CA SER A 920 -57.94 -8.79 11.91
C SER A 920 -57.41 -10.22 11.66
N ALA A 921 -58.08 -11.21 12.26
CA ALA A 921 -57.61 -12.59 12.27
C ALA A 921 -57.60 -13.25 10.86
N GLU A 922 -58.56 -12.95 9.99
CA GLU A 922 -58.59 -13.47 8.62
C GLU A 922 -57.37 -12.98 7.82
N ALA A 923 -57.07 -11.68 7.87
CA ALA A 923 -55.92 -11.09 7.19
C ALA A 923 -54.60 -11.64 7.76
N ALA A 924 -54.51 -11.81 9.08
CA ALA A 924 -53.35 -12.43 9.72
C ALA A 924 -53.13 -13.87 9.25
N LEU A 925 -54.20 -14.66 9.12
CA LEU A 925 -54.14 -16.05 8.64
C LEU A 925 -53.66 -16.12 7.19
N GLU A 926 -54.14 -15.23 6.33
CA GLU A 926 -53.74 -15.14 4.93
C GLU A 926 -52.24 -14.84 4.81
N VAL A 927 -51.77 -13.78 5.48
CA VAL A 927 -50.36 -13.37 5.45
C VAL A 927 -49.46 -14.46 6.04
N ALA A 928 -49.83 -15.03 7.19
CA ALA A 928 -49.07 -16.09 7.83
C ALA A 928 -48.98 -17.36 6.97
N SER A 929 -50.08 -17.78 6.33
CA SER A 929 -50.08 -18.96 5.47
C SER A 929 -49.22 -18.76 4.21
N ALA A 930 -49.28 -17.57 3.60
CA ALA A 930 -48.44 -17.21 2.47
C ALA A 930 -46.94 -17.16 2.84
N LEU A 931 -46.61 -16.61 4.02
CA LEU A 931 -45.26 -16.62 4.55
C LEU A 931 -44.76 -18.05 4.80
N ALA A 932 -45.55 -18.90 5.45
CA ALA A 932 -45.16 -20.28 5.71
C ALA A 932 -44.83 -21.04 4.42
N ALA A 933 -45.67 -20.90 3.38
CA ALA A 933 -45.46 -21.53 2.08
C ALA A 933 -44.19 -21.01 1.37
N SER A 934 -43.99 -19.69 1.33
CA SER A 934 -42.83 -19.07 0.69
C SER A 934 -41.52 -19.39 1.42
N ALA A 935 -41.51 -19.35 2.76
CA ALA A 935 -40.36 -19.72 3.57
C ALA A 935 -40.01 -21.22 3.43
N ALA A 936 -41.01 -22.09 3.28
CA ALA A 936 -40.78 -23.52 3.05
C ALA A 936 -40.12 -23.75 1.68
N SER A 937 -40.60 -23.07 0.64
CA SER A 937 -39.99 -23.11 -0.69
C SER A 937 -38.55 -22.59 -0.69
N ALA A 938 -38.25 -21.58 0.12
CA ALA A 938 -36.90 -21.02 0.26
C ALA A 938 -35.98 -21.86 1.17
N GLY A 939 -36.53 -22.79 1.96
CA GLY A 939 -35.77 -23.61 2.90
C GLY A 939 -35.34 -22.86 4.18
N VAL A 940 -36.20 -21.99 4.70
CA VAL A 940 -35.94 -21.14 5.88
C VAL A 940 -36.87 -21.55 7.04
N PRO A 941 -36.49 -22.56 7.85
CA PRO A 941 -37.40 -23.22 8.81
C PRO A 941 -37.93 -22.30 9.91
N ARG A 942 -37.16 -21.27 10.29
CA ARG A 942 -37.59 -20.27 11.27
C ARG A 942 -38.91 -19.61 10.89
N TYR A 943 -39.02 -19.09 9.67
CA TYR A 943 -40.23 -18.38 9.25
C TYR A 943 -41.37 -19.33 8.92
N VAL A 944 -41.09 -20.57 8.50
CA VAL A 944 -42.11 -21.61 8.36
C VAL A 944 -42.80 -21.85 9.70
N SER A 945 -42.02 -22.21 10.72
CA SER A 945 -42.55 -22.59 12.03
C SER A 945 -43.22 -21.42 12.76
N CYS A 946 -42.60 -20.24 12.77
CA CYS A 946 -43.19 -19.04 13.39
C CYS A 946 -44.51 -18.63 12.71
N ALA A 947 -44.56 -18.64 11.37
CA ALA A 947 -45.77 -18.27 10.64
C ALA A 947 -46.89 -19.31 10.83
N SER A 948 -46.56 -20.61 10.87
CA SER A 948 -47.53 -21.66 11.20
C SER A 948 -48.16 -21.46 12.59
N LEU A 949 -47.37 -21.08 13.61
CA LEU A 949 -47.91 -20.76 14.94
C LEU A 949 -48.85 -19.54 14.91
N VAL A 950 -48.53 -18.50 14.14
CA VAL A 950 -49.44 -17.35 13.94
C VAL A 950 -50.73 -17.80 13.25
N ALA A 951 -50.64 -18.66 12.23
CA ALA A 951 -51.80 -19.20 11.52
C ALA A 951 -52.71 -20.02 12.45
N HIS A 952 -52.16 -20.89 13.32
CA HIS A 952 -52.95 -21.63 14.31
C HIS A 952 -53.68 -20.71 15.28
N ARG A 953 -53.01 -19.66 15.76
CA ARG A 953 -53.61 -18.64 16.64
C ARG A 953 -54.70 -17.84 15.94
N ALA A 954 -54.50 -17.48 14.67
CA ALA A 954 -55.51 -16.81 13.86
C ALA A 954 -56.75 -17.69 13.64
N ARG A 955 -56.57 -18.97 13.29
CA ARG A 955 -57.69 -19.94 13.17
C ARG A 955 -58.49 -20.05 14.45
N ALA A 956 -57.84 -20.13 15.60
CA ALA A 956 -58.54 -20.14 16.89
C ALA A 956 -59.37 -18.88 17.12
N ARG A 957 -58.86 -17.69 16.75
CA ARG A 957 -59.62 -16.43 16.85
C ARG A 957 -60.84 -16.39 15.92
N LEU A 958 -60.79 -17.10 14.80
CA LEU A 958 -61.91 -17.26 13.87
C LEU A 958 -62.92 -18.34 14.32
N GLY A 959 -62.62 -19.08 15.39
CA GLY A 959 -63.43 -20.23 15.81
C GLY A 959 -63.25 -21.46 14.91
N GLU A 960 -62.22 -21.49 14.07
CA GLU A 960 -61.87 -22.64 13.25
C GLU A 960 -61.17 -23.73 14.10
N PRO A 961 -61.35 -25.02 13.75
CA PRO A 961 -60.66 -26.11 14.44
C PRO A 961 -59.13 -25.99 14.26
N VAL A 962 -58.39 -26.10 15.36
CA VAL A 962 -56.93 -26.10 15.37
C VAL A 962 -56.40 -27.48 15.69
N ASP A 963 -55.47 -27.97 14.86
CA ASP A 963 -54.72 -29.19 15.13
C ASP A 963 -53.64 -28.90 16.19
N LEU A 964 -53.95 -29.25 17.43
CA LEU A 964 -53.08 -28.98 18.58
C LEU A 964 -51.79 -29.82 18.56
N ASP A 965 -51.77 -30.97 17.88
CA ASP A 965 -50.56 -31.79 17.80
C ASP A 965 -49.63 -31.26 16.71
N GLN A 966 -50.19 -30.78 15.58
CA GLN A 966 -49.41 -30.05 14.58
C GLN A 966 -48.85 -28.73 15.14
N ALA A 967 -49.66 -27.96 15.89
CA ALA A 967 -49.18 -26.73 16.52
C ALA A 967 -48.06 -26.99 17.53
N TRP A 968 -48.11 -28.12 18.24
CA TRP A 968 -47.02 -28.54 19.14
C TRP A 968 -45.76 -28.97 18.37
N ALA A 969 -45.91 -29.67 17.25
CA ALA A 969 -44.78 -30.00 16.37
C ALA A 969 -44.12 -28.73 15.80
N ASP A 970 -44.92 -27.76 15.35
CA ASP A 970 -44.44 -26.47 14.86
C ASP A 970 -43.67 -25.69 15.95
N LEU A 971 -44.11 -25.76 17.22
CA LEU A 971 -43.36 -25.20 18.35
C LEU A 971 -41.99 -25.88 18.51
N GLY A 972 -41.93 -27.20 18.39
CA GLY A 972 -40.67 -27.94 18.39
C GLY A 972 -39.72 -27.50 17.27
N GLU A 973 -40.25 -27.11 16.11
CA GLU A 973 -39.43 -26.52 15.04
C GLU A 973 -38.96 -25.10 15.37
N VAL A 974 -39.76 -24.28 16.05
CA VAL A 974 -39.30 -22.98 16.56
C VAL A 974 -38.14 -23.16 17.54
N GLU A 975 -38.23 -24.13 18.46
CA GLU A 975 -37.15 -24.45 19.40
C GLU A 975 -35.83 -24.78 18.69
N ARG A 976 -35.89 -25.53 17.58
CA ARG A 976 -34.72 -25.89 16.78
C ARG A 976 -34.20 -24.75 15.90
N SER A 977 -35.09 -23.91 15.38
CA SER A 977 -34.75 -22.92 14.36
C SER A 977 -34.48 -21.50 14.90
N VAL A 978 -34.97 -21.17 16.10
CA VAL A 978 -34.74 -19.90 16.81
C VAL A 978 -34.95 -20.06 18.33
N GLY A 979 -34.08 -20.85 18.96
CA GLY A 979 -34.20 -21.24 20.37
C GLY A 979 -34.28 -20.08 21.37
N ILE A 980 -33.65 -18.94 21.10
CA ILE A 980 -33.73 -17.75 21.99
C ILE A 980 -35.14 -17.13 22.05
N GLU A 981 -35.97 -17.32 21.02
CA GLU A 981 -37.36 -16.82 20.97
C GLU A 981 -38.37 -17.89 21.43
N ALA A 982 -37.95 -19.15 21.55
CA ALA A 982 -38.88 -20.28 21.64
C ALA A 982 -39.76 -20.24 22.90
N TRP A 983 -39.23 -19.79 24.03
CA TRP A 983 -40.02 -19.66 25.26
C TRP A 983 -41.18 -18.68 25.11
N TRP A 984 -40.97 -17.61 24.34
CA TRP A 984 -42.00 -16.62 24.04
C TRP A 984 -43.10 -17.21 23.16
N TRP A 985 -42.72 -17.91 22.10
CA TRP A 985 -43.66 -18.60 21.21
C TRP A 985 -44.48 -19.66 21.94
N ALA A 986 -43.84 -20.46 22.80
CA ALA A 986 -44.51 -21.45 23.65
C ALA A 986 -45.54 -20.78 24.58
N GLY A 987 -45.12 -19.72 25.28
CA GLY A 987 -45.94 -18.99 26.24
C GLY A 987 -47.13 -18.28 25.60
N GLN A 988 -46.89 -17.49 24.55
CA GLN A 988 -47.94 -16.74 23.85
C GLN A 988 -48.95 -17.66 23.17
N THR A 989 -48.47 -18.68 22.44
CA THR A 989 -49.36 -19.62 21.74
C THR A 989 -50.13 -20.49 22.74
N GLY A 990 -49.50 -20.88 23.85
CA GLY A 990 -50.13 -21.62 24.94
C GLY A 990 -51.26 -20.82 25.61
N ALA A 991 -51.02 -19.54 25.86
CA ALA A 991 -52.03 -18.64 26.42
C ALA A 991 -53.24 -18.45 25.50
N GLU A 992 -53.00 -18.31 24.20
CA GLU A 992 -54.05 -18.05 23.21
C GLU A 992 -54.82 -19.30 22.80
N LEU A 993 -54.23 -20.50 22.89
CA LEU A 993 -54.89 -21.77 22.59
C LEU A 993 -55.36 -22.53 23.84
N GLY A 994 -55.19 -21.94 25.04
CA GLY A 994 -55.62 -22.53 26.31
C GLY A 994 -54.84 -23.81 26.70
N GLN A 995 -53.56 -23.90 26.34
CA GLN A 995 -52.75 -25.12 26.49
C GLN A 995 -51.71 -25.00 27.62
N GLU A 996 -52.04 -25.51 28.81
CA GLU A 996 -51.12 -25.50 29.97
C GLU A 996 -49.81 -26.26 29.69
N ARG A 997 -49.87 -27.35 28.92
CA ARG A 997 -48.67 -28.10 28.51
C ARG A 997 -47.62 -27.22 27.80
N TRP A 998 -48.05 -26.18 27.09
CA TRP A 998 -47.15 -25.27 26.38
C TRP A 998 -46.61 -24.17 27.28
N LEU A 999 -47.39 -23.73 28.26
CA LEU A 999 -46.92 -22.79 29.30
C LEU A 999 -45.85 -23.45 30.19
N ALA A 1000 -46.03 -24.72 30.56
CA ALA A 1000 -45.01 -25.50 31.25
C ALA A 1000 -43.73 -25.62 30.42
N ARG A 1001 -43.86 -25.83 29.10
CA ARG A 1001 -42.71 -25.85 28.19
C ARG A 1001 -41.99 -24.50 28.11
N ALA A 1002 -42.73 -23.40 28.09
CA ALA A 1002 -42.14 -22.06 28.12
C ALA A 1002 -41.29 -21.85 29.39
N GLU A 1003 -41.77 -22.31 30.55
CA GLU A 1003 -41.04 -22.27 31.82
C GLU A 1003 -39.74 -23.10 31.77
N GLU A 1004 -39.79 -24.32 31.22
CA GLU A 1004 -38.59 -25.15 31.02
C GLU A 1004 -37.56 -24.48 30.10
N LEU A 1005 -38.02 -23.87 28.99
CA LEU A 1005 -37.16 -23.17 28.04
C LEU A 1005 -36.49 -21.95 28.70
N VAL A 1006 -37.20 -21.22 29.55
CA VAL A 1006 -36.64 -20.10 30.34
C VAL A 1006 -35.53 -20.60 31.26
N VAL A 1007 -35.73 -21.70 31.98
CA VAL A 1007 -34.70 -22.28 32.85
C VAL A 1007 -33.44 -22.63 32.05
N GLY A 1008 -33.62 -23.28 30.90
CA GLY A 1008 -32.51 -23.64 30.01
C GLY A 1008 -31.78 -22.42 29.43
N LEU A 1009 -32.53 -21.39 29.03
CA LEU A 1009 -31.98 -20.14 28.48
C LEU A 1009 -31.24 -19.34 29.57
N ALA A 1010 -31.81 -19.19 30.77
CA ALA A 1010 -31.19 -18.50 31.90
C ALA A 1010 -29.85 -19.12 32.28
N GLY A 1011 -29.71 -20.44 32.19
CA GLY A 1011 -28.44 -21.15 32.41
C GLY A 1011 -27.32 -20.77 31.42
N ARG A 1012 -27.64 -20.11 30.30
CA ARG A 1012 -26.71 -19.68 29.24
C ARG A 1012 -26.78 -18.17 28.95
N SER A 1013 -27.29 -17.39 29.90
CA SER A 1013 -27.55 -15.95 29.73
C SER A 1013 -26.66 -15.04 30.58
N GLY A 1014 -25.67 -15.61 31.29
CA GLY A 1014 -24.67 -14.84 32.04
C GLY A 1014 -25.31 -13.86 33.02
N VAL A 1015 -24.91 -12.59 32.91
CA VAL A 1015 -25.39 -11.49 33.76
C VAL A 1015 -26.89 -11.18 33.61
N HIS A 1016 -27.53 -11.64 32.54
CA HIS A 1016 -28.95 -11.42 32.28
C HIS A 1016 -29.86 -12.55 32.77
N ALA A 1017 -29.31 -13.58 33.42
CA ALA A 1017 -30.09 -14.75 33.86
C ALA A 1017 -31.22 -14.36 34.83
N ASP A 1018 -30.95 -13.49 35.80
CA ASP A 1018 -31.96 -13.07 36.79
C ASP A 1018 -33.00 -12.14 36.16
N THR A 1019 -32.55 -11.20 35.30
CA THR A 1019 -33.46 -10.34 34.53
C THR A 1019 -34.43 -11.14 33.67
N LEU A 1020 -33.95 -12.21 33.03
CA LEU A 1020 -34.79 -13.12 32.25
C LEU A 1020 -35.82 -13.84 33.14
N ARG A 1021 -35.41 -14.38 34.29
CA ARG A 1021 -36.32 -15.07 35.22
C ARG A 1021 -37.42 -14.13 35.71
N ASP A 1022 -37.05 -12.94 36.17
CA ASP A 1022 -38.01 -11.95 36.66
C ASP A 1022 -39.04 -11.55 35.58
N ASP A 1023 -38.60 -11.39 34.33
CA ASP A 1023 -39.49 -11.08 33.22
C ASP A 1023 -40.39 -12.26 32.82
N ALA A 1024 -39.82 -13.46 32.78
CA ALA A 1024 -40.54 -14.68 32.50
C ALA A 1024 -41.63 -14.95 33.54
N ASP A 1025 -41.34 -14.81 34.84
CA ASP A 1025 -42.29 -15.04 35.93
C ASP A 1025 -43.53 -14.16 35.78
N ARG A 1026 -43.32 -12.84 35.58
CA ARG A 1026 -44.42 -11.88 35.35
C ARG A 1026 -45.29 -12.27 34.15
N ARG A 1027 -44.67 -12.74 33.07
CA ARG A 1027 -45.38 -13.06 31.82
C ARG A 1027 -46.08 -14.40 31.89
N LEU A 1028 -45.46 -15.42 32.46
CA LEU A 1028 -46.05 -16.74 32.65
C LEU A 1028 -47.29 -16.66 33.55
N GLU A 1029 -47.26 -15.83 34.60
CA GLU A 1029 -48.43 -15.55 35.43
C GLU A 1029 -49.58 -14.94 34.60
N ALA A 1030 -49.29 -13.90 33.82
CA ALA A 1030 -50.28 -13.26 32.95
C ALA A 1030 -50.83 -14.21 31.87
N TRP A 1031 -49.96 -15.06 31.29
CA TRP A 1031 -50.33 -16.05 30.28
C TRP A 1031 -51.20 -17.19 30.85
N ARG A 1032 -50.89 -17.72 32.04
CA ARG A 1032 -51.74 -18.71 32.72
C ARG A 1032 -53.12 -18.16 33.03
N HIS A 1033 -53.19 -16.91 33.48
CA HIS A 1033 -54.46 -16.24 33.71
C HIS A 1033 -55.28 -16.17 32.41
N ARG A 1034 -54.66 -15.75 31.30
CA ARG A 1034 -55.31 -15.69 29.99
C ARG A 1034 -55.72 -17.07 29.46
N ALA A 1035 -54.87 -18.09 29.59
CA ALA A 1035 -55.16 -19.46 29.17
C ALA A 1035 -56.40 -20.02 29.89
N THR A 1036 -56.53 -19.74 31.19
CA THR A 1036 -57.68 -20.16 32.00
C THR A 1036 -58.96 -19.49 31.52
N LEU A 1037 -58.90 -18.24 31.05
CA LEU A 1037 -60.04 -17.54 30.46
C LEU A 1037 -60.41 -18.11 29.09
N THR A 1038 -59.44 -18.49 28.27
CA THR A 1038 -59.68 -19.07 26.94
C THR A 1038 -60.23 -20.51 27.02
N ALA A 1039 -59.80 -21.29 28.02
CA ALA A 1039 -60.24 -22.66 28.21
C ALA A 1039 -61.66 -22.79 28.82
N ARG A 1040 -62.19 -21.70 29.37
CA ARG A 1040 -63.57 -21.59 29.87
C ARG A 1040 -64.49 -21.07 28.79
#